data_AF-A0A1V5AEP2-F1
#
_entry.id   AF-A0A1V5AEP2-F1
#
_cell.length_a   1.000
_cell.length_b   1.000
_cell.length_c   1.000
_cell.angle_alpha   90.00
_cell.angle_beta   90.00
_cell.angle_gamma   90.00
#
_symmetry.space_group_name_H-M   'P 1'
#
loop_
_entity.id
_entity.type
_entity.pdbx_description
1 polymer ?
#
loop_
_entity_poly.entity_id
_entity_poly.type
_entity_poly.pdbx_seq_one_letter_code
_entity_poly.pdbx_strand_id
1 'polypeptide(L)'
;MIVDSKTYILTGSKYIWCIEMVRSSRIGIISLIILSLIIFASPLKASAQALSSYSGAPGLSLNGTVFQDLDGDRSFSPGDIGLPGRTVLLRQNGSELSRTTTDEHGRYIFGDLSPGKYELEQDLLSGERQSAPGGGFYMVTLTDKPAFHLDFGLFLKSNATGAIQIKQYPLMHPTAEEARKWTDAYNATPQAYLSPVLAAEIKAEKGASYSLLNLLQYTPAERDQGSCGNCWAWAGTGVMEIDYAHQMGVKDRFSLQFLDSNYNGGCGASGACCGGWLEDVADFYSSTGKAVPWSNANAHYQDADSGCGGCSAVSASSISTTPSYPITSIVARTVPTHGVGKEAAISNIKNVLQQGKAIWFGYFLPNGDSWSNFISFWSTQGESAIWKPGFACGGQYDYQSGGGHAVLCVGYDDTDPNDRYWIMLNSWGNSALRPNGLFYVDMDMNYDCRYGGLGYAFYWMTLDIRYPESENRQPDMPEMPDGPIRGYVNWDACYTTSTTDKDGDQVKFIFDWGDKSTSETGFVSSSEKASASHRWQRSGTYRVGVIAKDSKGAESPSSKLLAVSISGTPNSAPKKPTAPAGTKNGYAGRSYTYASYSSDPNRDQICYTFDWGDGSTSQTSYANSGLRGRTSHVWSRPGSYRIRVMATDSRGASSSWSEATTITISAGRSSSNASFAKKTCPCQERS
;
A
#
# COMPACT_ATOMS: atom_id res chain seq x y z
N MET A 1 33.96 16.20 13.34
CA MET A 1 33.78 17.58 13.87
C MET A 1 32.45 18.11 13.37
N ILE A 2 31.84 19.01 14.14
CA ILE A 2 30.64 19.80 13.83
C ILE A 2 30.92 20.65 12.55
N VAL A 3 29.99 21.03 11.65
CA VAL A 3 28.90 22.01 11.78
C VAL A 3 27.95 21.95 10.55
N ASP A 4 26.64 22.17 10.80
CA ASP A 4 25.51 22.63 9.96
C ASP A 4 25.51 22.50 8.41
N SER A 5 24.44 22.03 7.74
CA SER A 5 22.98 22.31 7.80
C SER A 5 22.51 23.58 7.06
N LYS A 6 21.57 23.41 6.11
CA LYS A 6 20.28 24.15 5.98
C LYS A 6 19.49 23.83 4.69
N THR A 7 18.38 23.11 4.90
CA THR A 7 17.01 23.33 4.42
C THR A 7 16.74 24.48 3.43
N TYR A 8 15.95 24.22 2.37
CA TYR A 8 14.73 24.97 1.94
C TYR A 8 13.97 24.11 0.91
N ILE A 9 12.79 23.56 1.23
CA ILE A 9 11.44 24.10 0.96
C ILE A 9 11.15 24.35 -0.54
N LEU A 10 10.35 23.45 -1.12
CA LEU A 10 9.72 23.57 -2.45
C LEU A 10 8.34 24.23 -2.34
N THR A 11 8.10 25.32 -3.08
CA THR A 11 6.76 25.70 -3.56
C THR A 11 6.88 26.55 -4.83
N GLY A 12 6.05 26.31 -5.85
CA GLY A 12 5.71 27.37 -6.83
C GLY A 12 6.11 27.18 -8.30
N SER A 13 5.72 26.05 -8.90
CA SER A 13 5.11 25.95 -10.24
C SER A 13 5.43 27.01 -11.32
N LYS A 14 5.96 26.57 -12.48
CA LYS A 14 5.17 26.34 -13.74
C LYS A 14 6.08 25.93 -14.93
N TYR A 15 5.66 24.86 -15.64
CA TYR A 15 5.61 24.64 -17.10
C TYR A 15 6.45 25.55 -18.04
N ILE A 16 7.12 25.11 -19.13
CA ILE A 16 7.06 23.88 -19.96
C ILE A 16 8.34 23.77 -20.85
N TRP A 17 8.65 22.56 -21.35
CA TRP A 17 9.58 22.12 -22.45
C TRP A 17 10.22 23.18 -23.40
N CYS A 18 11.39 22.97 -24.05
CA CYS A 18 12.03 21.72 -24.51
C CYS A 18 13.52 21.91 -24.91
N ILE A 19 14.34 20.84 -24.80
CA ILE A 19 15.55 20.46 -25.56
C ILE A 19 16.56 21.56 -26.01
N GLU A 20 17.84 21.39 -25.63
CA GLU A 20 18.99 21.81 -26.47
C GLU A 20 20.16 20.80 -26.40
N MET A 21 21.15 20.97 -27.29
CA MET A 21 22.11 19.97 -27.75
C MET A 21 23.57 20.19 -27.28
N VAL A 22 24.34 19.09 -27.21
CA VAL A 22 25.75 18.97 -27.67
C VAL A 22 26.93 19.57 -26.85
N ARG A 23 27.83 18.63 -26.47
CA ARG A 23 29.33 18.69 -26.33
C ARG A 23 30.03 19.84 -25.58
N SER A 24 30.99 19.46 -24.72
CA SER A 24 32.46 19.74 -24.82
C SER A 24 33.11 19.68 -23.42
N SER A 25 34.37 19.34 -23.10
CA SER A 25 35.49 18.55 -23.67
C SER A 25 36.68 18.62 -22.67
N ARG A 26 37.31 17.47 -22.37
CA ARG A 26 38.78 17.24 -22.14
C ARG A 26 39.63 18.07 -21.12
N ILE A 27 40.47 17.34 -20.36
CA ILE A 27 41.97 17.36 -20.24
C ILE A 27 42.34 16.65 -18.90
N GLY A 28 43.33 15.74 -18.76
CA GLY A 28 44.17 15.04 -19.76
C GLY A 28 45.30 14.16 -19.15
N ILE A 29 46.01 13.41 -20.04
CA ILE A 29 47.44 12.96 -20.04
C ILE A 29 47.88 11.96 -18.92
N ILE A 30 48.45 10.76 -19.14
CA ILE A 30 49.76 10.33 -19.72
C ILE A 30 49.75 8.79 -19.95
N SER A 31 50.60 8.08 -20.75
CA SER A 31 51.09 8.21 -22.15
C SER A 31 52.10 7.07 -22.50
N LEU A 32 51.69 6.01 -23.22
CA LEU A 32 52.54 5.02 -23.94
C LEU A 32 51.69 4.32 -25.03
N ILE A 33 52.01 4.12 -26.31
CA ILE A 33 52.86 4.75 -27.36
C ILE A 33 52.76 3.79 -28.57
N ILE A 34 52.26 4.28 -29.72
CA ILE A 34 52.73 4.03 -31.12
C ILE A 34 52.65 2.60 -31.73
N LEU A 35 52.34 2.37 -33.02
CA LEU A 35 51.66 3.14 -34.10
C LEU A 35 51.33 2.18 -35.28
N SER A 36 50.46 2.62 -36.19
CA SER A 36 49.77 1.84 -37.24
C SER A 36 50.50 1.65 -38.59
N LEU A 37 49.86 0.81 -39.44
CA LEU A 37 49.71 0.92 -40.90
C LEU A 37 50.88 0.56 -41.86
N ILE A 38 50.59 -0.33 -42.82
CA ILE A 38 50.64 -0.03 -44.27
C ILE A 38 49.79 -1.04 -45.07
N ILE A 39 49.27 -0.57 -46.21
CA ILE A 39 48.37 -1.26 -47.14
C ILE A 39 49.17 -2.10 -48.15
N PHE A 40 48.67 -3.29 -48.53
CA PHE A 40 48.88 -3.83 -49.87
C PHE A 40 47.61 -4.50 -50.40
N ALA A 41 47.08 -3.95 -51.49
CA ALA A 41 46.11 -4.61 -52.34
C ALA A 41 46.77 -4.88 -53.69
N SER A 42 46.70 -6.12 -54.18
CA SER A 42 46.71 -6.44 -55.61
C SER A 42 46.22 -7.88 -55.87
N PRO A 43 45.56 -8.11 -57.02
CA PRO A 43 44.83 -9.36 -57.30
C PRO A 43 45.70 -10.37 -58.05
N LEU A 44 45.22 -11.62 -58.22
CA LEU A 44 45.53 -12.64 -59.24
C LEU A 44 44.96 -13.99 -58.74
N LYS A 45 44.44 -14.92 -59.55
CA LYS A 45 43.94 -14.89 -60.94
C LYS A 45 43.01 -16.10 -61.10
N ALA A 46 41.96 -16.00 -61.90
CA ALA A 46 41.21 -17.20 -62.27
C ALA A 46 42.09 -18.15 -63.11
N SER A 47 42.02 -19.45 -62.81
CA SER A 47 42.45 -20.52 -63.71
C SER A 47 41.24 -21.37 -64.06
N ALA A 48 40.53 -20.99 -65.13
CA ALA A 48 39.51 -21.82 -65.72
C ALA A 48 40.16 -22.71 -66.79
N GLN A 49 40.13 -24.03 -66.60
CA GLN A 49 39.65 -25.00 -67.61
C GLN A 49 39.79 -26.45 -67.14
N ALA A 50 38.66 -27.03 -66.75
CA ALA A 50 38.29 -28.41 -67.08
C ALA A 50 36.76 -28.44 -67.22
N LEU A 51 36.26 -28.02 -68.39
CA LEU A 51 34.84 -28.13 -68.73
C LEU A 51 34.56 -29.57 -69.18
N SER A 52 34.06 -30.41 -68.27
CA SER A 52 33.32 -31.62 -68.62
C SER A 52 31.91 -31.54 -68.04
N SER A 53 30.96 -31.21 -68.91
CA SER A 53 29.52 -31.48 -68.80
C SER A 53 28.99 -32.00 -67.45
N TYR A 54 28.35 -31.13 -66.67
CA TYR A 54 27.24 -31.57 -65.82
C TYR A 54 26.06 -30.62 -65.95
N SER A 55 25.08 -31.03 -66.74
CA SER A 55 23.75 -30.45 -66.75
C SER A 55 22.99 -30.95 -65.53
N GLY A 56 23.10 -30.22 -64.42
CA GLY A 56 22.34 -30.47 -63.19
C GLY A 56 21.65 -29.18 -62.73
N ALA A 57 20.47 -29.31 -62.13
CA ALA A 57 19.85 -28.21 -61.40
C ALA A 57 20.77 -27.73 -60.26
N PRO A 58 20.68 -26.47 -59.80
CA PRO A 58 21.39 -26.03 -58.60
C PRO A 58 21.01 -26.99 -57.46
N GLY A 59 22.00 -27.68 -56.91
CA GLY A 59 21.75 -28.78 -55.99
C GLY A 59 21.10 -28.31 -54.69
N LEU A 60 20.28 -29.17 -54.12
CA LEU A 60 19.56 -28.87 -52.88
C LEU A 60 20.55 -28.86 -51.70
N SER A 61 20.19 -28.20 -50.62
CA SER A 61 21.05 -28.06 -49.44
C SER A 61 20.29 -28.25 -48.14
N LEU A 62 21.06 -28.59 -47.09
CA LEU A 62 20.62 -28.67 -45.70
C LEU A 62 21.55 -27.80 -44.87
N ASN A 63 21.02 -26.95 -44.00
CA ASN A 63 21.83 -26.22 -43.02
C ASN A 63 21.12 -26.03 -41.67
N GLY A 64 21.93 -25.68 -40.68
CA GLY A 64 21.52 -25.37 -39.32
C GLY A 64 22.72 -24.96 -38.48
N THR A 65 22.49 -24.87 -37.18
CA THR A 65 23.44 -24.41 -36.16
C THR A 65 23.52 -25.46 -35.06
N VAL A 66 24.72 -25.88 -34.67
CA VAL A 66 24.92 -26.59 -33.39
C VAL A 66 25.19 -25.54 -32.33
N PHE A 67 24.43 -25.55 -31.24
CA PHE A 67 24.49 -24.51 -30.21
C PHE A 67 24.43 -25.10 -28.79
N GLN A 68 24.99 -24.38 -27.83
CA GLN A 68 24.74 -24.64 -26.43
C GLN A 68 23.40 -24.02 -26.06
N ASP A 69 22.44 -24.88 -25.75
CA ASP A 69 21.07 -24.55 -25.36
C ASP A 69 21.08 -24.16 -23.88
N LEU A 70 21.10 -22.85 -23.61
CA LEU A 70 21.34 -22.31 -22.27
C LEU A 70 20.06 -22.11 -21.46
N ASP A 71 18.91 -21.88 -22.12
CA ASP A 71 17.61 -21.71 -21.46
C ASP A 71 16.72 -22.96 -21.53
N GLY A 72 17.05 -23.93 -22.37
CA GLY A 72 16.35 -25.20 -22.54
C GLY A 72 15.16 -25.15 -23.51
N ASP A 73 15.00 -24.07 -24.28
CA ASP A 73 13.84 -23.86 -25.16
C ASP A 73 13.88 -24.71 -26.45
N ARG A 74 15.05 -25.30 -26.77
CA ARG A 74 15.34 -26.16 -27.94
C ARG A 74 15.35 -25.44 -29.28
N SER A 75 15.54 -24.13 -29.29
CA SER A 75 15.62 -23.25 -30.46
C SER A 75 16.85 -22.36 -30.34
N PHE A 76 17.58 -22.10 -31.43
CA PHE A 76 18.73 -21.20 -31.34
C PHE A 76 18.25 -19.75 -31.16
N SER A 77 18.41 -19.19 -29.96
CA SER A 77 17.80 -17.93 -29.53
C SER A 77 18.84 -16.86 -29.10
N PRO A 78 18.46 -15.57 -28.98
CA PRO A 78 19.35 -14.50 -28.50
C PRO A 78 19.80 -14.68 -27.04
N GLY A 79 20.83 -15.50 -26.84
CA GLY A 79 21.38 -15.85 -25.54
C GLY A 79 22.27 -17.10 -25.63
N ASP A 80 21.96 -17.98 -26.58
CA ASP A 80 22.70 -19.20 -26.87
C ASP A 80 24.07 -18.95 -27.52
N ILE A 81 24.94 -19.96 -27.41
CA ILE A 81 26.30 -19.92 -27.93
C ILE A 81 26.44 -20.96 -29.05
N GLY A 82 26.64 -20.51 -30.28
CA GLY A 82 26.99 -21.40 -31.40
C GLY A 82 28.30 -22.15 -31.13
N LEU A 83 28.30 -23.47 -31.31
CA LEU A 83 29.40 -24.36 -30.93
C LEU A 83 30.26 -24.73 -32.16
N PRO A 84 31.53 -24.30 -32.22
CA PRO A 84 32.40 -24.55 -33.38
C PRO A 84 33.02 -25.95 -33.39
N GLY A 85 33.40 -26.44 -34.57
CA GLY A 85 34.11 -27.72 -34.74
C GLY A 85 33.28 -28.98 -34.45
N ARG A 86 31.95 -28.86 -34.37
CA ARG A 86 31.01 -29.95 -34.10
C ARG A 86 30.75 -30.77 -35.35
N THR A 87 30.90 -32.09 -35.29
CA THR A 87 30.61 -32.97 -36.43
C THR A 87 29.11 -33.19 -36.57
N VAL A 88 28.60 -32.94 -37.77
CA VAL A 88 27.24 -33.29 -38.20
C VAL A 88 27.35 -34.31 -39.33
N LEU A 89 26.55 -35.37 -39.29
CA LEU A 89 26.55 -36.46 -40.25
C LEU A 89 25.23 -36.48 -41.03
N LEU A 90 25.35 -36.72 -42.33
CA LEU A 90 24.25 -36.89 -43.27
C LEU A 90 24.22 -38.35 -43.73
N ARG A 91 23.11 -39.03 -43.48
CA ARG A 91 22.87 -40.42 -43.87
C ARG A 91 21.76 -40.53 -44.92
N GLN A 92 21.86 -41.57 -45.73
CA GLN A 92 20.81 -41.96 -46.68
C GLN A 92 20.73 -43.49 -46.74
N ASN A 93 19.52 -44.04 -46.69
CA ASN A 93 19.25 -45.48 -46.67
C ASN A 93 20.05 -46.25 -45.58
N GLY A 94 20.25 -45.64 -44.41
CA GLY A 94 20.96 -46.25 -43.28
C GLY A 94 22.49 -46.29 -43.41
N SER A 95 23.07 -45.68 -44.44
CA SER A 95 24.52 -45.51 -44.60
C SER A 95 24.92 -44.04 -44.51
N GLU A 96 26.11 -43.75 -44.00
CA GLU A 96 26.70 -42.40 -44.05
C GLU A 96 26.95 -42.00 -45.51
N LEU A 97 26.40 -40.86 -45.91
CA LEU A 97 26.59 -40.26 -47.22
C LEU A 97 27.68 -39.18 -47.17
N SER A 98 27.71 -38.38 -46.11
CA SER A 98 28.69 -37.32 -45.90
C SER A 98 28.73 -36.88 -44.43
N ARG A 99 29.79 -36.16 -44.04
CA ARG A 99 29.88 -35.45 -42.76
C ARG A 99 30.53 -34.09 -42.94
N THR A 100 30.25 -33.16 -42.05
CA THR A 100 30.84 -31.81 -42.04
C THR A 100 31.08 -31.35 -40.60
N THR A 101 31.81 -30.26 -40.43
CA THR A 101 32.07 -29.64 -39.11
C THR A 101 31.56 -28.21 -39.07
N THR A 102 31.03 -27.76 -37.93
CA THR A 102 30.54 -26.40 -37.77
C THR A 102 31.63 -25.33 -37.81
N ASP A 103 31.27 -24.15 -38.33
CA ASP A 103 32.11 -22.96 -38.37
C ASP A 103 32.28 -22.28 -37.00
N GLU A 104 33.02 -21.17 -36.95
CA GLU A 104 33.29 -20.41 -35.71
C GLU A 104 32.03 -19.84 -35.01
N HIS A 105 30.86 -19.87 -35.67
CA HIS A 105 29.55 -19.46 -35.14
C HIS A 105 28.60 -20.66 -34.94
N GLY A 106 29.10 -21.89 -35.02
CA GLY A 106 28.31 -23.12 -34.86
C GLY A 106 27.50 -23.54 -36.09
N ARG A 107 27.66 -22.90 -37.25
CA ARG A 107 26.83 -23.20 -38.44
C ARG A 107 27.44 -24.30 -39.29
N TYR A 108 26.62 -25.16 -39.88
CA TYR A 108 27.04 -26.17 -40.84
C TYR A 108 26.19 -26.15 -42.12
N ILE A 109 26.70 -26.72 -43.21
CA ILE A 109 25.96 -26.86 -44.47
C ILE A 109 26.36 -28.14 -45.22
N PHE A 110 25.37 -28.78 -45.82
CA PHE A 110 25.52 -29.79 -46.88
C PHE A 110 24.94 -29.21 -48.17
N GLY A 111 25.72 -29.19 -49.25
CA GLY A 111 25.31 -28.72 -50.57
C GLY A 111 25.24 -29.86 -51.60
N ASP A 112 24.83 -29.50 -52.82
CA ASP A 112 24.80 -30.39 -54.00
C ASP A 112 24.01 -31.70 -53.84
N LEU A 113 22.97 -31.67 -53.00
CA LEU A 113 22.11 -32.82 -52.73
C LEU A 113 21.05 -33.00 -53.83
N SER A 114 20.75 -34.26 -54.14
CA SER A 114 19.64 -34.63 -55.01
C SER A 114 18.32 -34.68 -54.23
N PRO A 115 17.15 -34.65 -54.90
CA PRO A 115 15.88 -34.98 -54.26
C PRO A 115 15.92 -36.39 -53.66
N GLY A 116 15.49 -36.54 -52.41
CA GLY A 116 15.61 -37.78 -51.65
C GLY A 116 15.28 -37.63 -50.17
N LYS A 117 15.26 -38.76 -49.46
CA LYS A 117 15.17 -38.79 -48.00
C LYS A 117 16.56 -38.82 -47.38
N TYR A 118 16.74 -38.05 -46.33
CA TYR A 118 17.98 -37.84 -45.61
C TYR A 118 17.73 -37.91 -44.10
N GLU A 119 18.66 -38.54 -43.39
CA GLU A 119 18.73 -38.57 -41.93
C GLU A 119 19.92 -37.71 -41.52
N LEU A 120 19.72 -36.81 -40.54
CA LEU A 120 20.73 -35.86 -40.11
C LEU A 120 20.91 -35.96 -38.58
N GLU A 121 22.13 -36.22 -38.15
CA GLU A 121 22.52 -36.44 -36.75
C GLU A 121 23.79 -35.61 -36.43
N GLN A 122 24.10 -35.41 -35.15
CA GLN A 122 25.41 -34.89 -34.73
C GLN A 122 26.16 -35.92 -33.89
N ASP A 123 27.50 -35.83 -33.89
CA ASP A 123 28.31 -36.54 -32.90
C ASP A 123 28.17 -35.84 -31.53
N LEU A 124 27.83 -36.61 -30.50
CA LEU A 124 27.88 -36.18 -29.10
C LEU A 124 29.24 -36.52 -28.51
N LEU A 125 29.89 -35.54 -27.87
CA LEU A 125 31.11 -35.80 -27.09
C LEU A 125 30.72 -36.39 -25.73
N SER A 126 31.66 -37.11 -25.12
CA SER A 126 31.43 -37.79 -23.85
C SER A 126 30.96 -36.83 -22.74
N GLY A 127 29.73 -37.03 -22.28
CA GLY A 127 29.12 -36.25 -21.19
C GLY A 127 28.11 -35.19 -21.64
N GLU A 128 27.95 -34.94 -22.93
CA GLU A 128 26.94 -34.01 -23.46
C GLU A 128 25.58 -34.68 -23.62
N ARG A 129 24.50 -33.89 -23.53
CA ARG A 129 23.14 -34.33 -23.84
C ARG A 129 22.52 -33.40 -24.87
N GLN A 130 21.95 -33.99 -25.93
CA GLN A 130 21.19 -33.24 -26.92
C GLN A 130 19.84 -32.78 -26.38
N SER A 131 19.50 -31.51 -26.61
CA SER A 131 18.21 -30.91 -26.29
C SER A 131 17.34 -30.76 -27.54
N ALA A 132 17.94 -30.39 -28.68
CA ALA A 132 17.27 -30.21 -29.97
C ALA A 132 18.00 -30.99 -31.10
N PRO A 133 17.28 -31.57 -32.07
CA PRO A 133 15.87 -31.98 -31.95
C PRO A 133 15.73 -33.04 -30.85
N GLY A 134 14.63 -33.01 -30.11
CA GLY A 134 14.39 -33.94 -28.99
C GLY A 134 14.29 -35.43 -29.37
N GLY A 135 14.22 -35.74 -30.67
CA GLY A 135 14.30 -37.11 -31.21
C GLY A 135 15.71 -37.60 -31.53
N GLY A 136 16.75 -36.80 -31.30
CA GLY A 136 18.15 -37.15 -31.59
C GLY A 136 18.61 -36.81 -33.02
N PHE A 137 17.71 -36.84 -34.00
CA PHE A 137 18.03 -36.62 -35.42
C PHE A 137 16.86 -35.95 -36.16
N TYR A 138 17.14 -35.41 -37.35
CA TYR A 138 16.13 -34.96 -38.31
C TYR A 138 15.94 -35.98 -39.43
N MET A 139 14.68 -36.18 -39.85
CA MET A 139 14.34 -36.87 -41.10
C MET A 139 13.82 -35.86 -42.11
N VAL A 140 14.61 -35.56 -43.13
CA VAL A 140 14.33 -34.52 -44.12
C VAL A 140 14.05 -35.17 -45.48
N THR A 141 12.97 -34.76 -46.15
CA THR A 141 12.69 -35.16 -47.53
C THR A 141 12.89 -33.95 -48.44
N LEU A 142 13.97 -33.94 -49.20
CA LEU A 142 14.26 -32.93 -50.21
C LEU A 142 13.54 -33.29 -51.52
N THR A 143 12.85 -32.32 -52.13
CA THR A 143 12.08 -32.52 -53.38
C THR A 143 12.49 -31.56 -54.48
N ASP A 144 12.35 -30.26 -54.24
CA ASP A 144 12.61 -29.17 -55.19
C ASP A 144 13.25 -27.94 -54.52
N LYS A 145 13.39 -27.96 -53.19
CA LYS A 145 13.88 -26.84 -52.37
C LYS A 145 14.84 -27.34 -51.28
N PRO A 146 15.83 -26.51 -50.87
CA PRO A 146 16.65 -26.76 -49.69
C PRO A 146 15.85 -26.70 -48.39
N ALA A 147 16.42 -27.24 -47.31
CA ALA A 147 15.90 -27.10 -45.95
C ALA A 147 16.91 -26.36 -45.04
N PHE A 148 16.37 -25.63 -44.07
CA PHE A 148 17.09 -24.70 -43.22
C PHE A 148 16.64 -24.86 -41.76
N HIS A 149 17.39 -24.29 -40.80
CA HIS A 149 17.06 -24.30 -39.36
C HIS A 149 16.94 -25.72 -38.78
N LEU A 150 17.82 -26.61 -39.22
CA LEU A 150 17.96 -27.98 -38.69
C LEU A 150 18.93 -27.94 -37.50
N ASP A 151 18.56 -27.17 -36.47
CA ASP A 151 19.47 -26.78 -35.40
C ASP A 151 19.63 -27.87 -34.32
N PHE A 152 20.85 -28.07 -33.82
CA PHE A 152 21.18 -29.06 -32.80
C PHE A 152 21.57 -28.39 -31.49
N GLY A 153 20.70 -28.48 -30.49
CA GLY A 153 20.93 -27.93 -29.15
C GLY A 153 21.67 -28.92 -28.25
N LEU A 154 22.62 -28.44 -27.46
CA LEU A 154 23.44 -29.23 -26.54
C LEU A 154 23.43 -28.65 -25.12
N PHE A 155 23.10 -29.50 -24.16
CA PHE A 155 23.49 -29.29 -22.76
C PHE A 155 24.93 -29.80 -22.58
N LEU A 156 25.87 -28.86 -22.36
CA LEU A 156 27.23 -29.21 -21.97
C LEU A 156 27.28 -29.60 -20.49
N LYS A 157 27.93 -30.72 -20.18
CA LYS A 157 28.32 -31.02 -18.80
C LYS A 157 29.32 -29.96 -18.32
N SER A 158 29.12 -29.44 -17.11
CA SER A 158 30.03 -28.45 -16.52
C SER A 158 31.44 -29.02 -16.35
N ASN A 159 32.39 -28.48 -17.11
CA ASN A 159 33.80 -28.82 -16.99
C ASN A 159 34.40 -28.06 -15.79
N ALA A 160 34.02 -28.46 -14.58
CA ALA A 160 34.37 -27.81 -13.32
C ALA A 160 35.60 -28.45 -12.65
N THR A 161 36.78 -28.35 -13.29
CA THR A 161 38.07 -28.46 -12.57
C THR A 161 38.29 -27.18 -11.76
N GLY A 162 37.60 -27.12 -10.62
CA GLY A 162 37.35 -25.90 -9.86
C GLY A 162 35.89 -25.92 -9.45
N ALA A 163 35.61 -26.49 -8.27
CA ALA A 163 34.26 -26.75 -7.80
C ALA A 163 33.49 -25.45 -7.54
N ILE A 164 32.74 -24.99 -8.54
CA ILE A 164 31.63 -24.07 -8.32
C ILE A 164 30.61 -24.84 -7.48
N GLN A 165 30.46 -24.44 -6.22
CA GLN A 165 29.42 -24.95 -5.34
C GLN A 165 28.07 -24.56 -5.92
N ILE A 166 27.41 -25.48 -6.63
CA ILE A 166 25.99 -25.36 -6.92
C ILE A 166 25.28 -25.37 -5.56
N LYS A 167 24.63 -24.26 -5.15
CA LYS A 167 23.86 -24.22 -3.89
C LYS A 167 22.78 -25.30 -4.01
N GLN A 168 22.99 -26.43 -3.35
CA GLN A 168 21.99 -27.50 -3.29
C GLN A 168 20.87 -27.00 -2.41
N TYR A 169 19.72 -26.73 -3.02
CA TYR A 169 18.55 -26.29 -2.28
C TYR A 169 17.86 -27.47 -1.60
N PRO A 170 17.43 -27.35 -0.35
CA PRO A 170 16.74 -28.41 0.37
C PRO A 170 15.31 -28.56 -0.15
N LEU A 171 14.93 -29.81 -0.40
CA LEU A 171 13.65 -30.23 -0.95
C LEU A 171 13.05 -31.32 -0.08
N MET A 172 11.73 -31.47 -0.12
CA MET A 172 11.05 -32.62 0.47
C MET A 172 11.15 -33.79 -0.52
N HIS A 173 11.68 -34.92 -0.07
CA HIS A 173 11.77 -36.15 -0.88
C HIS A 173 10.90 -37.25 -0.25
N PRO A 174 9.55 -37.15 -0.37
CA PRO A 174 8.67 -38.15 0.22
C PRO A 174 8.85 -39.49 -0.48
N THR A 175 8.75 -40.56 0.28
CA THR A 175 8.52 -41.90 -0.25
C THR A 175 7.13 -42.01 -0.91
N ALA A 176 6.91 -43.05 -1.71
CA ALA A 176 5.60 -43.36 -2.29
C ALA A 176 4.52 -43.71 -1.23
N GLU A 177 4.89 -43.93 0.03
CA GLU A 177 3.94 -44.05 1.13
C GLU A 177 3.57 -42.69 1.71
N GLU A 178 4.54 -41.81 1.93
CA GLU A 178 4.32 -40.46 2.46
C GLU A 178 3.56 -39.58 1.47
N ALA A 179 3.92 -39.59 0.18
CA ALA A 179 3.21 -38.84 -0.85
C ALA A 179 1.73 -39.26 -0.97
N ARG A 180 1.46 -40.55 -0.77
CA ARG A 180 0.08 -41.08 -0.70
C ARG A 180 -0.63 -40.63 0.56
N LYS A 181 0.02 -40.67 1.74
CA LYS A 181 -0.55 -40.12 2.99
C LYS A 181 -0.89 -38.63 2.86
N TRP A 182 -0.03 -37.81 2.28
CA TRP A 182 -0.29 -36.39 2.02
C TRP A 182 -1.44 -36.18 1.02
N THR A 183 -1.51 -37.00 -0.03
CA THR A 183 -2.62 -36.96 -1.00
C THR A 183 -3.95 -37.35 -0.34
N ASP A 184 -3.96 -38.41 0.48
CA ASP A 184 -5.14 -38.87 1.22
C ASP A 184 -5.58 -37.83 2.27
N ALA A 185 -4.64 -37.20 2.97
CA ALA A 185 -4.89 -36.10 3.89
C ALA A 185 -5.51 -34.89 3.17
N TYR A 186 -4.90 -34.41 2.09
CA TYR A 186 -5.43 -33.30 1.28
C TYR A 186 -6.87 -33.58 0.80
N ASN A 187 -7.16 -34.80 0.34
CA ASN A 187 -8.50 -35.19 -0.10
C ASN A 187 -9.53 -35.27 1.04
N ALA A 188 -9.09 -35.53 2.29
CA ALA A 188 -9.93 -35.56 3.48
C ALA A 188 -10.11 -34.17 4.11
N THR A 189 -9.15 -33.26 3.91
CA THR A 189 -9.13 -31.93 4.51
C THR A 189 -10.23 -31.03 3.92
N PRO A 190 -11.15 -30.49 4.75
CA PRO A 190 -12.28 -29.70 4.26
C PRO A 190 -11.86 -28.46 3.50
N GLN A 191 -12.69 -28.05 2.54
CA GLN A 191 -12.43 -26.88 1.72
C GLN A 191 -12.50 -25.57 2.53
N ALA A 192 -11.68 -24.60 2.14
CA ALA A 192 -11.71 -23.23 2.66
C ALA A 192 -13.06 -22.57 2.36
N TYR A 193 -13.50 -21.68 3.26
CA TYR A 193 -14.68 -20.86 3.01
C TYR A 193 -14.40 -19.86 1.88
N LEU A 194 -15.30 -19.82 0.89
CA LEU A 194 -15.27 -18.87 -0.22
C LEU A 194 -16.40 -17.87 -0.02
N SER A 195 -16.05 -16.60 0.21
CA SER A 195 -17.01 -15.53 0.42
C SER A 195 -17.82 -15.25 -0.86
N PRO A 196 -19.16 -15.37 -0.85
CA PRO A 196 -19.99 -15.06 -2.03
C PRO A 196 -19.92 -13.59 -2.44
N VAL A 197 -19.61 -12.68 -1.51
CA VAL A 197 -19.46 -11.24 -1.78
C VAL A 197 -18.17 -10.99 -2.55
N LEU A 198 -17.02 -11.46 -2.03
CA LEU A 198 -15.74 -11.36 -2.73
C LEU A 198 -15.76 -12.07 -4.09
N ALA A 199 -16.47 -13.21 -4.20
CA ALA A 199 -16.64 -13.91 -5.48
C ALA A 199 -17.41 -13.08 -6.53
N ALA A 200 -18.33 -12.21 -6.09
CA ALA A 200 -19.02 -11.27 -6.98
C ALA A 200 -18.13 -10.07 -7.34
N GLU A 201 -17.35 -9.57 -6.40
CA GLU A 201 -16.41 -8.44 -6.58
C GLU A 201 -15.25 -8.81 -7.51
N ILE A 202 -14.55 -9.93 -7.25
CA ILE A 202 -13.49 -10.50 -8.11
C ILE A 202 -13.98 -10.75 -9.54
N LYS A 203 -15.27 -11.06 -9.72
CA LYS A 203 -15.88 -11.27 -11.05
C LYS A 203 -16.23 -9.95 -11.76
N ALA A 204 -16.47 -8.88 -11.02
CA ALA A 204 -16.78 -7.55 -11.55
C ALA A 204 -15.51 -6.76 -11.91
N GLU A 205 -14.45 -6.88 -11.10
CA GLU A 205 -13.18 -6.20 -11.29
C GLU A 205 -12.24 -7.00 -12.19
N LYS A 206 -11.92 -6.48 -13.38
CA LYS A 206 -11.00 -7.11 -14.33
C LYS A 206 -9.60 -6.52 -14.19
N GLY A 207 -8.68 -7.33 -13.67
CA GLY A 207 -7.27 -7.01 -13.52
C GLY A 207 -7.03 -6.15 -12.28
N ALA A 208 -6.47 -6.76 -11.24
CA ALA A 208 -6.22 -6.12 -9.95
C ALA A 208 -4.87 -6.58 -9.37
N SER A 209 -4.36 -5.84 -8.40
CA SER A 209 -3.17 -6.20 -7.64
C SER A 209 -3.53 -6.25 -6.16
N TYR A 210 -3.10 -7.28 -5.45
CA TYR A 210 -3.39 -7.48 -4.03
C TYR A 210 -2.20 -8.13 -3.33
N SER A 211 -1.85 -7.64 -2.14
CA SER A 211 -0.68 -8.13 -1.40
C SER A 211 -0.88 -8.02 0.11
N LEU A 212 -0.55 -9.12 0.79
CA LEU A 212 -0.52 -9.28 2.25
C LEU A 212 0.89 -9.03 2.83
N LEU A 213 1.87 -8.61 2.01
CA LEU A 213 3.26 -8.39 2.45
C LEU A 213 3.39 -7.36 3.59
N ASN A 214 2.47 -6.39 3.66
CA ASN A 214 2.43 -5.41 4.75
C ASN A 214 2.14 -6.05 6.13
N LEU A 215 1.43 -7.19 6.15
CA LEU A 215 1.08 -7.96 7.35
C LEU A 215 2.21 -8.87 7.85
N LEU A 216 3.30 -9.05 7.09
CA LEU A 216 4.49 -9.78 7.57
C LEU A 216 5.54 -8.86 8.19
N GLN A 217 6.17 -9.33 9.27
CA GLN A 217 7.47 -8.80 9.72
C GLN A 217 8.57 -9.58 8.99
N TYR A 218 8.89 -9.13 7.78
CA TYR A 218 9.69 -9.90 6.85
C TYR A 218 11.15 -9.41 6.75
N THR A 219 12.10 -10.30 7.04
CA THR A 219 13.53 -10.12 6.72
C THR A 219 13.95 -11.19 5.71
N PRO A 220 14.17 -10.85 4.43
CA PRO A 220 14.48 -11.84 3.38
C PRO A 220 15.68 -12.74 3.69
N ALA A 221 16.77 -12.17 4.21
CA ALA A 221 18.01 -12.89 4.54
C ALA A 221 17.85 -13.85 5.74
N GLU A 222 16.87 -13.64 6.61
CA GLU A 222 16.61 -14.50 7.78
C GLU A 222 15.49 -15.52 7.52
N ARG A 223 14.95 -15.55 6.30
CA ARG A 223 14.04 -16.59 5.79
C ARG A 223 14.82 -17.55 4.89
N ASP A 224 15.91 -18.10 5.41
CA ASP A 224 16.71 -19.16 4.80
C ASP A 224 16.66 -20.42 5.67
N GLN A 225 16.11 -21.49 5.13
CA GLN A 225 16.04 -22.81 5.76
C GLN A 225 17.38 -23.54 5.75
N GLY A 226 18.36 -23.07 4.96
CA GLY A 226 19.69 -23.65 4.83
C GLY A 226 19.67 -25.00 4.10
N SER A 227 19.84 -26.08 4.86
CA SER A 227 19.87 -27.48 4.42
C SER A 227 18.73 -28.34 4.98
N CYS A 228 17.94 -27.78 5.90
CA CYS A 228 16.79 -28.44 6.52
C CYS A 228 15.59 -28.44 5.57
N GLY A 229 14.91 -29.58 5.39
CA GLY A 229 13.72 -29.74 4.55
C GLY A 229 12.41 -29.18 5.14
N ASN A 230 12.47 -28.21 6.05
CA ASN A 230 11.31 -27.66 6.80
C ASN A 230 10.54 -26.55 6.05
N CYS A 231 10.60 -26.48 4.72
CA CYS A 231 9.90 -25.45 3.94
C CYS A 231 8.37 -25.44 4.18
N TRP A 232 7.80 -26.61 4.45
CA TRP A 232 6.42 -26.78 4.88
C TRP A 232 6.08 -25.98 6.14
N ALA A 233 6.99 -25.97 7.12
CA ALA A 233 6.87 -25.19 8.35
C ALA A 233 7.09 -23.69 8.09
N TRP A 234 8.08 -23.30 7.25
CA TRP A 234 8.28 -21.89 6.85
C TRP A 234 7.07 -21.28 6.14
N ALA A 235 6.42 -22.04 5.26
CA ALA A 235 5.18 -21.61 4.62
C ALA A 235 4.02 -21.60 5.62
N GLY A 236 3.88 -22.64 6.46
CA GLY A 236 2.78 -22.76 7.43
C GLY A 236 2.80 -21.68 8.50
N THR A 237 3.95 -21.42 9.13
CA THR A 237 4.10 -20.31 10.10
C THR A 237 3.86 -18.96 9.43
N GLY A 238 4.27 -18.77 8.18
CA GLY A 238 3.97 -17.55 7.42
C GLY A 238 2.47 -17.33 7.13
N VAL A 239 1.68 -18.41 6.98
CA VAL A 239 0.21 -18.31 6.94
C VAL A 239 -0.33 -17.85 8.29
N MET A 240 0.20 -18.40 9.40
CA MET A 240 -0.21 -18.01 10.75
C MET A 240 0.18 -16.57 11.11
N GLU A 241 1.38 -16.11 10.73
CA GLU A 241 1.85 -14.74 10.97
C GLU A 241 0.93 -13.71 10.31
N ILE A 242 0.54 -13.94 9.05
CA ILE A 242 -0.40 -13.08 8.31
C ILE A 242 -1.80 -13.12 8.93
N ASP A 243 -2.31 -14.31 9.24
CA ASP A 243 -3.65 -14.48 9.81
C ASP A 243 -3.73 -13.85 11.22
N TYR A 244 -2.69 -13.96 12.05
CA TYR A 244 -2.62 -13.29 13.35
C TYR A 244 -2.52 -11.76 13.21
N ALA A 245 -1.69 -11.25 12.30
CA ALA A 245 -1.61 -9.82 12.01
C ALA A 245 -2.94 -9.26 11.45
N HIS A 246 -3.68 -10.05 10.68
CA HIS A 246 -5.00 -9.68 10.15
C HIS A 246 -6.08 -9.68 11.24
N GLN A 247 -6.18 -10.75 12.03
CA GLN A 247 -7.24 -10.91 13.04
C GLN A 247 -7.01 -10.07 14.31
N MET A 248 -5.75 -9.94 14.74
CA MET A 248 -5.38 -9.39 16.05
C MET A 248 -4.64 -8.05 15.97
N GLY A 249 -4.35 -7.54 14.76
CA GLY A 249 -3.63 -6.27 14.55
C GLY A 249 -2.16 -6.27 14.99
N VAL A 250 -1.65 -7.39 15.50
CA VAL A 250 -0.28 -7.53 16.02
C VAL A 250 0.58 -8.24 14.99
N LYS A 251 1.59 -7.53 14.49
CA LYS A 251 2.58 -8.06 13.56
C LYS A 251 3.86 -8.44 14.30
N ASP A 252 4.15 -9.74 14.36
CA ASP A 252 5.38 -10.32 14.91
C ASP A 252 5.77 -11.57 14.11
N ARG A 253 6.97 -12.10 14.32
CA ARG A 253 7.45 -13.36 13.72
C ARG A 253 7.25 -14.53 14.66
N PHE A 254 6.83 -15.67 14.13
CA PHE A 254 6.68 -16.90 14.89
C PHE A 254 7.95 -17.76 14.79
N SER A 255 8.29 -18.38 15.93
CA SER A 255 9.46 -19.20 16.09
C SER A 255 9.30 -20.52 15.35
N LEU A 256 9.99 -20.65 14.20
CA LEU A 256 10.21 -21.95 13.59
C LEU A 256 11.07 -22.85 14.48
N GLN A 257 12.04 -22.28 15.21
CA GLN A 257 12.88 -23.06 16.11
C GLN A 257 12.05 -23.80 17.17
N PHE A 258 10.97 -23.18 17.64
CA PHE A 258 10.02 -23.83 18.55
C PHE A 258 9.30 -25.01 17.88
N LEU A 259 8.93 -24.91 16.60
CA LEU A 259 8.37 -26.05 15.86
C LEU A 259 9.43 -27.14 15.68
N ASP A 260 10.57 -26.81 15.06
CA ASP A 260 11.63 -27.76 14.71
C ASP A 260 12.17 -28.53 15.91
N SER A 261 12.41 -27.86 17.05
CA SER A 261 12.92 -28.53 18.26
C SER A 261 11.89 -29.39 18.99
N ASN A 262 10.58 -29.19 18.77
CA ASN A 262 9.51 -29.92 19.48
C ASN A 262 8.82 -30.98 18.59
N TYR A 263 8.72 -30.74 17.28
CA TYR A 263 8.04 -31.61 16.34
C TYR A 263 8.71 -32.99 16.29
N ASN A 264 7.95 -34.05 16.63
CA ASN A 264 8.44 -35.42 16.81
C ASN A 264 9.69 -35.53 17.71
N GLY A 265 9.81 -34.66 18.72
CA GLY A 265 10.96 -34.61 19.63
C GLY A 265 12.21 -33.95 19.06
N GLY A 266 12.10 -33.29 17.91
CA GLY A 266 13.16 -32.50 17.29
C GLY A 266 14.33 -33.30 16.71
N CYS A 267 14.15 -34.60 16.46
CA CYS A 267 15.23 -35.50 16.04
C CYS A 267 14.74 -36.63 15.11
N GLY A 268 15.66 -37.11 14.28
CA GLY A 268 15.55 -38.39 13.57
C GLY A 268 14.79 -38.30 12.24
N ALA A 269 14.44 -39.47 11.71
CA ALA A 269 13.84 -39.63 10.37
C ALA A 269 12.42 -39.04 10.23
N SER A 270 11.80 -38.61 11.32
CA SER A 270 10.51 -37.92 11.37
C SER A 270 10.61 -36.48 11.89
N GLY A 271 11.82 -35.92 12.05
CA GLY A 271 12.04 -34.53 12.44
C GLY A 271 11.64 -33.55 11.33
N ALA A 272 11.45 -32.27 11.67
CA ALA A 272 10.90 -31.27 10.75
C ALA A 272 11.71 -31.08 9.45
N CYS A 273 13.03 -31.32 9.50
CA CYS A 273 13.93 -31.28 8.35
C CYS A 273 13.73 -32.40 7.31
N CYS A 274 12.85 -33.38 7.56
CA CYS A 274 12.52 -34.45 6.59
C CYS A 274 11.36 -34.10 5.65
N GLY A 275 10.75 -32.92 5.80
CA GLY A 275 9.53 -32.55 5.12
C GLY A 275 8.28 -32.80 5.96
N GLY A 276 7.14 -32.37 5.43
CA GLY A 276 5.86 -32.36 6.14
C GLY A 276 4.81 -31.59 5.34
N TRP A 277 3.66 -31.39 5.95
CA TRP A 277 2.45 -30.90 5.31
C TRP A 277 1.78 -29.79 6.13
N LEU A 278 0.78 -29.07 5.58
CA LEU A 278 0.13 -28.00 6.34
C LEU A 278 -0.65 -28.54 7.55
N GLU A 279 -1.24 -29.73 7.42
CA GLU A 279 -1.91 -30.47 8.48
C GLU A 279 -0.95 -30.74 9.66
N ASP A 280 0.31 -31.07 9.41
CA ASP A 280 1.32 -31.29 10.47
C ASP A 280 1.59 -29.99 11.26
N VAL A 281 1.50 -28.81 10.61
CA VAL A 281 1.59 -27.50 11.28
C VAL A 281 0.35 -27.26 12.13
N ALA A 282 -0.83 -27.54 11.59
CA ALA A 282 -2.09 -27.38 12.32
C ALA A 282 -2.14 -28.29 13.55
N ASP A 283 -1.79 -29.56 13.43
CA ASP A 283 -1.76 -30.52 14.54
C ASP A 283 -0.70 -30.14 15.59
N PHE A 284 0.49 -29.69 15.17
CA PHE A 284 1.51 -29.19 16.10
C PHE A 284 0.99 -28.00 16.94
N TYR A 285 0.43 -26.98 16.30
CA TYR A 285 -0.06 -25.80 17.01
C TYR A 285 -1.39 -26.02 17.74
N SER A 286 -2.21 -26.99 17.32
CA SER A 286 -3.38 -27.48 18.06
C SER A 286 -2.96 -28.20 19.35
N SER A 287 -1.88 -29.00 19.30
CA SER A 287 -1.37 -29.73 20.47
C SER A 287 -0.66 -28.82 21.49
N THR A 288 0.05 -27.79 21.02
CA THR A 288 0.77 -26.84 21.90
C THR A 288 -0.10 -25.68 22.38
N GLY A 289 -1.18 -25.36 21.67
CA GLY A 289 -2.14 -24.29 22.01
C GLY A 289 -1.57 -22.88 21.95
N LYS A 290 -0.38 -22.67 21.36
CA LYS A 290 0.29 -21.36 21.31
C LYS A 290 1.36 -21.26 20.22
N ALA A 291 1.51 -20.07 19.65
CA ALA A 291 2.71 -19.67 18.91
C ALA A 291 3.71 -18.97 19.85
N VAL A 292 5.01 -19.14 19.58
CA VAL A 292 6.11 -18.54 20.34
C VAL A 292 6.77 -17.46 19.47
N PRO A 293 6.97 -16.23 19.96
CA PRO A 293 7.71 -15.18 19.24
C PRO A 293 9.13 -15.59 18.88
N TRP A 294 9.58 -15.22 17.69
CA TRP A 294 10.97 -15.36 17.24
C TRP A 294 11.96 -14.62 18.15
N SER A 295 11.52 -13.52 18.76
CA SER A 295 12.30 -12.66 19.66
C SER A 295 12.59 -13.29 21.04
N ASN A 296 11.95 -14.41 21.37
CA ASN A 296 12.19 -15.12 22.63
C ASN A 296 13.60 -15.75 22.66
N ALA A 297 14.14 -15.94 23.87
CA ALA A 297 15.45 -16.59 24.06
C ALA A 297 15.47 -17.98 23.41
N ASN A 298 16.49 -18.21 22.57
CA ASN A 298 16.69 -19.41 21.74
C ASN A 298 15.57 -19.74 20.74
N ALA A 299 14.63 -18.82 20.49
CA ALA A 299 13.49 -19.02 19.60
C ALA A 299 13.73 -18.58 18.14
N HIS A 300 14.86 -17.94 17.85
CA HIS A 300 15.29 -17.66 16.48
C HIS A 300 15.79 -18.95 15.80
N TYR A 301 15.59 -19.07 14.49
CA TYR A 301 16.01 -20.24 13.72
C TYR A 301 17.54 -20.40 13.72
N GLN A 302 17.98 -21.61 14.05
CA GLN A 302 19.38 -22.04 14.18
C GLN A 302 19.61 -23.41 13.49
N ASP A 303 18.56 -24.05 12.97
CA ASP A 303 18.62 -25.36 12.30
C ASP A 303 18.99 -25.32 10.80
N ALA A 304 19.60 -24.22 10.35
CA ALA A 304 20.02 -24.07 8.96
C ALA A 304 21.00 -25.16 8.48
N ASP A 305 21.86 -25.67 9.37
CA ASP A 305 22.83 -26.73 9.05
C ASP A 305 22.30 -28.15 9.36
N SER A 306 21.03 -28.28 9.76
CA SER A 306 20.39 -29.55 10.14
C SER A 306 19.78 -30.25 8.93
N GLY A 307 20.24 -31.45 8.58
CA GLY A 307 19.65 -32.29 7.54
C GLY A 307 18.53 -33.21 8.05
N CYS A 308 17.75 -33.80 7.13
CA CYS A 308 16.82 -34.89 7.47
C CYS A 308 17.55 -36.05 8.16
N GLY A 309 16.94 -36.62 9.20
CA GLY A 309 17.55 -37.62 10.07
C GLY A 309 18.41 -37.04 11.20
N GLY A 310 18.76 -35.75 11.13
CA GLY A 310 19.50 -35.04 12.16
C GLY A 310 18.68 -34.72 13.41
N CYS A 311 19.28 -33.94 14.31
CA CYS A 311 18.61 -33.35 15.47
C CYS A 311 18.68 -31.83 15.39
N SER A 312 17.66 -31.19 15.95
CA SER A 312 17.67 -29.76 16.19
C SER A 312 18.89 -29.36 17.04
N ALA A 313 19.60 -28.31 16.63
CA ALA A 313 20.73 -27.73 17.34
C ALA A 313 20.31 -27.12 18.69
N VAL A 314 19.03 -26.79 18.84
CA VAL A 314 18.43 -26.19 20.03
C VAL A 314 17.54 -27.22 20.73
N SER A 315 17.74 -27.44 22.03
CA SER A 315 16.83 -28.31 22.78
C SER A 315 15.50 -27.61 23.04
N ALA A 316 14.37 -28.30 22.86
CA ALA A 316 13.03 -27.77 23.13
C ALA A 316 12.90 -27.08 24.50
N SER A 317 13.51 -27.67 25.54
CA SER A 317 13.50 -27.15 26.91
C SER A 317 14.33 -25.87 27.13
N SER A 318 15.19 -25.50 26.18
CA SER A 318 15.99 -24.27 26.23
C SER A 318 15.31 -23.06 25.56
N ILE A 319 14.21 -23.28 24.84
CA ILE A 319 13.45 -22.21 24.15
C ILE A 319 12.51 -21.54 25.15
N SER A 320 12.61 -20.22 25.31
CA SER A 320 11.63 -19.49 26.11
C SER A 320 10.28 -19.48 25.40
N THR A 321 9.23 -19.94 26.08
CA THR A 321 7.85 -19.91 25.55
C THR A 321 6.99 -18.79 26.17
N THR A 322 7.65 -17.79 26.77
CA THR A 322 7.03 -16.61 27.38
C THR A 322 7.78 -15.34 26.92
N PRO A 323 7.08 -14.34 26.35
CA PRO A 323 5.66 -14.32 25.98
C PRO A 323 5.29 -15.39 24.93
N SER A 324 3.99 -15.64 24.74
CA SER A 324 3.45 -16.49 23.69
C SER A 324 2.05 -16.02 23.27
N TYR A 325 1.66 -16.35 22.05
CA TYR A 325 0.37 -16.03 21.48
C TYR A 325 -0.55 -17.26 21.58
N PRO A 326 -1.59 -17.24 22.44
CA PRO A 326 -2.47 -18.39 22.61
C PRO A 326 -3.33 -18.65 21.37
N ILE A 327 -3.58 -19.93 21.08
CA ILE A 327 -4.39 -20.40 19.95
C ILE A 327 -5.56 -21.21 20.51
N THR A 328 -6.78 -20.79 20.23
CA THR A 328 -8.02 -21.47 20.65
C THR A 328 -8.33 -22.67 19.76
N SER A 329 -8.09 -22.55 18.46
CA SER A 329 -8.20 -23.65 17.49
C SER A 329 -7.43 -23.31 16.22
N ILE A 330 -6.87 -24.32 15.55
CA ILE A 330 -6.22 -24.21 14.25
C ILE A 330 -6.59 -25.44 13.41
N VAL A 331 -6.98 -25.24 12.15
CA VAL A 331 -7.40 -26.32 11.25
C VAL A 331 -6.93 -26.02 9.82
N ALA A 332 -6.34 -27.01 9.14
CA ALA A 332 -6.00 -26.90 7.72
C ALA A 332 -7.25 -26.87 6.82
N ARG A 333 -7.12 -26.21 5.67
CA ARG A 333 -8.16 -26.08 4.65
C ARG A 333 -7.59 -26.20 3.24
N THR A 334 -8.29 -26.88 2.35
CA THR A 334 -7.93 -26.93 0.92
C THR A 334 -8.60 -25.80 0.14
N VAL A 335 -7.85 -25.10 -0.72
CA VAL A 335 -8.43 -24.12 -1.65
C VAL A 335 -8.91 -24.87 -2.90
N PRO A 336 -10.21 -24.80 -3.28
CA PRO A 336 -10.72 -25.60 -4.40
C PRO A 336 -10.10 -25.16 -5.74
N THR A 337 -9.13 -25.93 -6.23
CA THR A 337 -8.33 -25.61 -7.42
C THR A 337 -8.27 -26.74 -8.44
N HIS A 338 -8.48 -27.98 -8.00
CA HIS A 338 -8.54 -29.19 -8.81
C HIS A 338 -9.94 -29.42 -9.39
N GLY A 339 -10.05 -29.81 -10.66
CA GLY A 339 -11.30 -30.20 -11.32
C GLY A 339 -12.32 -29.07 -11.54
N VAL A 340 -12.05 -27.84 -11.08
CA VAL A 340 -12.93 -26.67 -11.21
C VAL A 340 -12.66 -25.84 -12.48
N GLY A 341 -11.53 -26.07 -13.13
CA GLY A 341 -11.07 -25.28 -14.28
C GLY A 341 -10.34 -23.99 -13.89
N LYS A 342 -9.48 -23.51 -14.80
CA LYS A 342 -8.47 -22.46 -14.54
C LYS A 342 -9.00 -21.18 -13.89
N GLU A 343 -9.97 -20.50 -14.51
CA GLU A 343 -10.48 -19.23 -13.96
C GLU A 343 -11.24 -19.41 -12.63
N ALA A 344 -11.83 -20.58 -12.38
CA ALA A 344 -12.45 -20.88 -11.09
C ALA A 344 -11.38 -21.11 -10.01
N ALA A 345 -10.31 -21.85 -10.32
CA ALA A 345 -9.16 -22.01 -9.42
C ALA A 345 -8.54 -20.65 -9.06
N ILE A 346 -8.29 -19.80 -10.06
CA ILE A 346 -7.81 -18.42 -9.87
C ILE A 346 -8.75 -17.64 -8.95
N SER A 347 -10.06 -17.61 -9.24
CA SER A 347 -11.05 -16.89 -8.45
C SER A 347 -11.07 -17.38 -6.99
N ASN A 348 -10.97 -18.68 -6.75
CA ASN A 348 -10.99 -19.28 -5.41
C ASN A 348 -9.73 -18.91 -4.60
N ILE A 349 -8.55 -18.90 -5.23
CA ILE A 349 -7.29 -18.46 -4.60
C ILE A 349 -7.36 -16.96 -4.25
N LYS A 350 -7.81 -16.10 -5.18
CA LYS A 350 -8.03 -14.68 -4.91
C LYS A 350 -9.01 -14.44 -3.77
N ASN A 351 -10.10 -15.21 -3.72
CA ASN A 351 -11.13 -15.11 -2.69
C ASN A 351 -10.58 -15.40 -1.29
N VAL A 352 -9.68 -16.37 -1.14
CA VAL A 352 -9.01 -16.65 0.14
C VAL A 352 -8.02 -15.54 0.49
N LEU A 353 -7.19 -15.10 -0.46
CA LEU A 353 -6.24 -13.99 -0.24
C LEU A 353 -6.94 -12.70 0.22
N GLN A 354 -8.04 -12.32 -0.45
CA GLN A 354 -8.83 -11.13 -0.10
C GLN A 354 -9.57 -11.23 1.26
N GLN A 355 -9.67 -12.42 1.87
CA GLN A 355 -10.11 -12.59 3.27
C GLN A 355 -8.99 -12.33 4.28
N GLY A 356 -7.86 -11.74 3.87
CA GLY A 356 -6.69 -11.53 4.73
C GLY A 356 -5.89 -12.80 5.04
N LYS A 357 -6.16 -13.91 4.34
CA LYS A 357 -5.55 -15.22 4.57
C LYS A 357 -4.51 -15.54 3.51
N ALA A 358 -3.26 -15.69 3.91
CA ALA A 358 -2.24 -16.22 3.01
C ALA A 358 -2.43 -17.72 2.73
N ILE A 359 -1.78 -18.21 1.68
CA ILE A 359 -1.95 -19.57 1.18
C ILE A 359 -0.60 -20.29 1.18
N TRP A 360 -0.56 -21.45 1.83
CA TRP A 360 0.48 -22.44 1.69
C TRP A 360 0.38 -23.07 0.30
N PHE A 361 1.42 -22.92 -0.52
CA PHE A 361 1.49 -23.47 -1.86
C PHE A 361 2.57 -24.55 -1.92
N GLY A 362 2.14 -25.81 -1.94
CA GLY A 362 2.99 -26.97 -2.13
C GLY A 362 3.04 -27.35 -3.61
N TYR A 363 4.24 -27.47 -4.19
CA TYR A 363 4.42 -27.93 -5.56
C TYR A 363 5.44 -29.06 -5.64
N PHE A 364 5.18 -30.01 -6.53
CA PHE A 364 6.00 -31.19 -6.77
C PHE A 364 6.53 -31.18 -8.19
N LEU A 365 7.81 -31.52 -8.36
CA LEU A 365 8.46 -31.66 -9.66
C LEU A 365 8.94 -33.11 -9.83
N PRO A 366 8.69 -33.75 -10.99
CA PRO A 366 8.66 -35.21 -11.08
C PRO A 366 10.01 -35.90 -11.17
N ASN A 367 11.09 -35.16 -11.40
CA ASN A 367 12.44 -35.71 -11.61
C ASN A 367 13.51 -34.61 -11.54
N GLY A 368 14.79 -35.02 -11.57
CA GLY A 368 15.95 -34.13 -11.52
C GLY A 368 16.04 -33.14 -12.69
N ASP A 369 15.59 -33.49 -13.90
CA ASP A 369 15.50 -32.56 -15.04
C ASP A 369 14.55 -31.40 -14.70
N SER A 370 13.42 -31.71 -14.06
CA SER A 370 12.41 -30.72 -13.69
C SER A 370 12.88 -29.81 -12.55
N TRP A 371 13.57 -30.37 -11.55
CA TRP A 371 14.23 -29.56 -10.52
C TRP A 371 15.36 -28.69 -11.08
N SER A 372 16.12 -29.19 -12.06
CA SER A 372 17.16 -28.40 -12.73
C SER A 372 16.59 -27.21 -13.49
N ASN A 373 15.41 -27.34 -14.11
CA ASN A 373 14.70 -26.22 -14.72
C ASN A 373 14.31 -25.15 -13.68
N PHE A 374 13.71 -25.54 -12.55
CA PHE A 374 13.36 -24.58 -11.49
C PHE A 374 14.59 -23.91 -10.86
N ILE A 375 15.66 -24.69 -10.60
CA ILE A 375 16.91 -24.17 -10.04
C ILE A 375 17.59 -23.20 -11.03
N SER A 376 17.51 -23.46 -12.33
CA SER A 376 17.97 -22.52 -13.37
C SER A 376 17.17 -21.22 -13.32
N PHE A 377 15.84 -21.28 -13.33
CA PHE A 377 14.98 -20.10 -13.15
C PHE A 377 15.33 -19.30 -11.88
N TRP A 378 15.46 -19.99 -10.74
CA TRP A 378 15.72 -19.36 -9.45
C TRP A 378 17.09 -18.68 -9.40
N SER A 379 18.11 -19.31 -10.00
CA SER A 379 19.53 -18.92 -9.87
C SER A 379 20.04 -18.00 -10.99
N THR A 380 19.35 -17.92 -12.13
CA THR A 380 19.78 -17.13 -13.30
C THR A 380 18.87 -15.95 -13.59
N GLN A 381 17.56 -16.04 -13.28
CA GLN A 381 16.60 -15.00 -13.60
C GLN A 381 16.36 -14.07 -12.40
N GLY A 382 16.10 -12.80 -12.69
CA GLY A 382 15.83 -11.77 -11.68
C GLY A 382 14.50 -11.97 -10.94
N GLU A 383 14.34 -11.23 -9.85
CA GLU A 383 13.17 -11.29 -8.96
C GLU A 383 11.82 -11.10 -9.67
N SER A 384 11.79 -10.26 -10.72
CA SER A 384 10.60 -9.97 -11.51
C SER A 384 10.19 -11.05 -12.52
N ALA A 385 10.96 -12.13 -12.65
CA ALA A 385 10.65 -13.19 -13.60
C ALA A 385 9.52 -14.11 -13.09
N ILE A 386 8.64 -14.52 -14.01
CA ILE A 386 7.48 -15.39 -13.75
C ILE A 386 7.85 -16.83 -14.08
N TRP A 387 7.80 -17.73 -13.09
CA TRP A 387 8.00 -19.16 -13.28
C TRP A 387 6.74 -19.83 -13.84
N LYS A 388 6.91 -20.67 -14.87
CA LYS A 388 5.82 -21.39 -15.55
C LYS A 388 5.92 -22.90 -15.25
N PRO A 389 5.22 -23.43 -14.24
CA PRO A 389 5.49 -24.78 -13.71
C PRO A 389 4.93 -25.96 -14.54
N GLY A 390 4.36 -25.70 -15.72
CA GLY A 390 3.57 -26.70 -16.48
C GLY A 390 4.35 -27.67 -17.37
N PHE A 391 5.68 -27.52 -17.53
CA PHE A 391 6.45 -28.16 -18.60
C PHE A 391 6.53 -29.71 -18.53
N ALA A 392 6.30 -30.31 -17.36
CA ALA A 392 6.40 -31.77 -17.15
C ALA A 392 5.04 -32.48 -16.98
N CYS A 393 3.91 -31.76 -17.07
CA CYS A 393 2.58 -32.31 -16.77
C CYS A 393 2.23 -33.54 -17.62
N GLY A 394 1.66 -34.57 -17.00
CA GLY A 394 1.36 -35.86 -17.63
C GLY A 394 2.52 -36.87 -17.63
N GLY A 395 3.71 -36.47 -17.17
CA GLY A 395 4.85 -37.37 -17.00
C GLY A 395 4.68 -38.42 -15.88
N GLN A 396 5.69 -39.25 -15.67
CA GLN A 396 5.80 -40.14 -14.50
C GLN A 396 6.62 -39.46 -13.40
N TYR A 397 6.25 -39.69 -12.14
CA TYR A 397 7.00 -39.24 -10.98
C TYR A 397 8.08 -40.26 -10.63
N ASP A 398 9.34 -39.81 -10.55
CA ASP A 398 10.47 -40.58 -10.07
C ASP A 398 10.72 -40.26 -8.60
N TYR A 399 10.51 -41.25 -7.72
CA TYR A 399 10.76 -41.12 -6.29
C TYR A 399 12.26 -41.06 -5.90
N GLN A 400 13.19 -41.21 -6.85
CA GLN A 400 14.63 -41.07 -6.60
C GLN A 400 15.15 -39.64 -6.86
N SER A 401 14.64 -38.95 -7.88
CA SER A 401 15.09 -37.61 -8.28
C SER A 401 14.00 -36.53 -8.28
N GLY A 402 12.74 -36.91 -8.12
CA GLY A 402 11.62 -36.00 -7.86
C GLY A 402 11.62 -35.49 -6.43
N GLY A 403 10.77 -34.49 -6.18
CA GLY A 403 10.61 -33.89 -4.85
C GLY A 403 9.47 -32.90 -4.81
N GLY A 404 9.21 -32.37 -3.62
CA GLY A 404 8.27 -31.28 -3.36
C GLY A 404 8.92 -30.11 -2.63
N HIS A 405 8.31 -28.94 -2.76
CA HIS A 405 8.68 -27.75 -2.00
C HIS A 405 7.43 -26.94 -1.64
N ALA A 406 7.48 -26.23 -0.52
CA ALA A 406 6.37 -25.42 -0.03
C ALA A 406 6.79 -23.96 0.10
N VAL A 407 5.96 -23.05 -0.40
CA VAL A 407 6.18 -21.60 -0.37
C VAL A 407 4.92 -20.87 0.06
N LEU A 408 5.07 -19.61 0.49
CA LEU A 408 3.96 -18.81 0.97
C LEU A 408 3.44 -17.91 -0.16
N CYS A 409 2.22 -18.14 -0.63
CA CYS A 409 1.50 -17.21 -1.50
C CYS A 409 0.89 -16.09 -0.66
N VAL A 410 1.30 -14.86 -0.95
CA VAL A 410 0.94 -13.64 -0.19
C VAL A 410 0.11 -12.64 -1.01
N GLY A 411 -0.18 -12.94 -2.27
CA GLY A 411 -0.84 -11.98 -3.16
C GLY A 411 -0.82 -12.39 -4.62
N TYR A 412 -1.26 -11.46 -5.47
CA TYR A 412 -1.29 -11.61 -6.91
C TYR A 412 -1.22 -10.25 -7.61
N ASP A 413 -0.83 -10.26 -8.88
CA ASP A 413 -1.07 -9.17 -9.81
C ASP A 413 -1.62 -9.75 -11.12
N ASP A 414 -2.77 -9.24 -11.56
CA ASP A 414 -3.29 -9.50 -12.90
C ASP A 414 -3.71 -8.22 -13.64
N THR A 415 -3.05 -7.11 -13.33
CA THR A 415 -3.25 -5.84 -14.05
C THR A 415 -2.82 -5.91 -15.51
N ASP A 416 -1.81 -6.72 -15.85
CA ASP A 416 -1.55 -7.17 -17.22
C ASP A 416 -2.24 -8.53 -17.46
N PRO A 417 -3.23 -8.63 -18.37
CA PRO A 417 -3.92 -9.88 -18.65
C PRO A 417 -3.09 -10.93 -19.41
N ASN A 418 -1.89 -10.58 -19.90
CA ASN A 418 -0.98 -11.51 -20.60
C ASN A 418 0.08 -12.10 -19.66
N ASP A 419 0.47 -11.34 -18.62
CA ASP A 419 1.49 -11.71 -17.63
C ASP A 419 0.89 -11.65 -16.21
N ARG A 420 -0.18 -12.41 -15.99
CA ARG A 420 -0.83 -12.58 -14.68
C ARG A 420 0.01 -13.49 -13.77
N TYR A 421 0.23 -13.11 -12.51
CA TYR A 421 1.03 -13.92 -11.58
C TYR A 421 0.58 -13.90 -10.11
N TRP A 422 0.96 -14.94 -9.40
CA TRP A 422 0.92 -15.05 -7.94
C TRP A 422 2.23 -14.58 -7.33
N ILE A 423 2.17 -13.91 -6.17
CA ILE A 423 3.32 -13.42 -5.42
C ILE A 423 3.70 -14.47 -4.37
N MET A 424 4.90 -15.05 -4.49
CA MET A 424 5.39 -16.13 -3.63
C MET A 424 6.63 -15.71 -2.82
N LEU A 425 6.63 -15.99 -1.52
CA LEU A 425 7.82 -15.93 -0.66
C LEU A 425 8.43 -17.32 -0.49
N ASN A 426 9.68 -17.45 -0.94
CA ASN A 426 10.48 -18.67 -0.75
C ASN A 426 11.11 -18.70 0.66
N SER A 427 11.83 -19.77 0.99
CA SER A 427 12.56 -19.95 2.26
C SER A 427 14.05 -20.28 2.05
N TRP A 428 14.68 -19.71 1.01
CA TRP A 428 16.08 -19.96 0.64
C TRP A 428 16.99 -18.71 0.78
N GLY A 429 16.57 -17.75 1.62
CA GLY A 429 17.23 -16.48 1.81
C GLY A 429 17.02 -15.51 0.65
N ASN A 430 17.85 -14.46 0.59
CA ASN A 430 17.94 -13.54 -0.54
C ASN A 430 19.23 -13.73 -1.34
N SER A 431 19.25 -13.14 -2.54
CA SER A 431 20.43 -13.13 -3.43
C SER A 431 20.53 -11.80 -4.17
N ALA A 432 21.61 -11.59 -4.93
CA ALA A 432 21.75 -10.40 -5.77
C ALA A 432 20.66 -10.30 -6.86
N LEU A 433 20.15 -11.44 -7.33
CA LEU A 433 19.04 -11.50 -8.30
C LEU A 433 17.67 -11.47 -7.64
N ARG A 434 17.57 -11.89 -6.38
CA ARG A 434 16.33 -11.97 -5.57
C ARG A 434 16.52 -11.29 -4.21
N PRO A 435 16.68 -9.95 -4.16
CA PRO A 435 17.00 -9.22 -2.94
C PRO A 435 15.92 -9.32 -1.86
N ASN A 436 14.66 -9.55 -2.25
CA ASN A 436 13.52 -9.74 -1.38
C ASN A 436 13.12 -11.22 -1.22
N GLY A 437 13.92 -12.18 -1.70
CA GLY A 437 13.66 -13.62 -1.52
C GLY A 437 12.37 -14.13 -2.18
N LEU A 438 11.80 -13.36 -3.10
CA LEU A 438 10.51 -13.63 -3.72
C LEU A 438 10.63 -14.11 -5.17
N PHE A 439 9.55 -14.69 -5.66
CA PHE A 439 9.39 -15.03 -7.07
C PHE A 439 7.91 -15.01 -7.45
N TYR A 440 7.66 -14.98 -8.76
CA TYR A 440 6.31 -14.97 -9.30
C TYR A 440 6.00 -16.32 -9.94
N VAL A 441 4.75 -16.78 -9.80
CA VAL A 441 4.25 -18.02 -10.42
C VAL A 441 3.14 -17.66 -11.38
N ASP A 442 3.23 -18.17 -12.60
CA ASP A 442 2.27 -17.97 -13.68
C ASP A 442 0.85 -18.31 -13.23
N MET A 443 -0.05 -17.32 -13.23
CA MET A 443 -1.43 -17.50 -12.79
C MET A 443 -2.22 -18.37 -13.77
N ASP A 444 -1.79 -18.42 -15.03
CA ASP A 444 -2.41 -19.15 -16.12
C ASP A 444 -1.98 -20.62 -16.24
N MET A 445 -1.28 -21.13 -15.22
CA MET A 445 -0.82 -22.50 -15.06
C MET A 445 -1.92 -23.57 -15.13
N ASN A 446 -1.52 -24.82 -15.40
CA ASN A 446 -2.40 -25.98 -15.33
C ASN A 446 -2.60 -26.45 -13.88
N TYR A 447 -3.63 -25.94 -13.20
CA TYR A 447 -4.00 -26.36 -11.84
C TYR A 447 -4.32 -27.86 -11.72
N ASP A 448 -4.76 -28.51 -12.82
CA ASP A 448 -5.02 -29.95 -12.87
C ASP A 448 -3.81 -30.80 -13.31
N CYS A 449 -2.60 -30.22 -13.30
CA CYS A 449 -1.37 -30.95 -13.60
C CYS A 449 -1.18 -32.16 -12.67
N ARG A 450 -0.92 -33.32 -13.28
CA ARG A 450 -0.76 -34.60 -12.59
C ARG A 450 0.47 -35.35 -13.13
N TYR A 451 1.04 -36.20 -12.29
CA TYR A 451 2.05 -37.18 -12.66
C TYR A 451 1.59 -38.60 -12.33
N GLY A 452 1.89 -39.55 -13.21
CA GLY A 452 1.73 -40.97 -12.91
C GLY A 452 2.61 -41.36 -11.72
N GLY A 453 2.04 -42.10 -10.76
CA GLY A 453 2.72 -42.51 -9.53
C GLY A 453 2.63 -41.51 -8.37
N LEU A 454 2.31 -40.23 -8.60
CA LEU A 454 2.12 -39.23 -7.53
C LEU A 454 0.65 -38.83 -7.33
N GLY A 455 -0.03 -38.37 -8.38
CA GLY A 455 -1.28 -37.60 -8.24
C GLY A 455 -1.11 -36.19 -8.76
N TYR A 456 -1.70 -35.20 -8.06
CA TYR A 456 -1.59 -33.78 -8.43
C TYR A 456 -0.18 -33.22 -8.18
N ALA A 457 0.21 -32.23 -8.98
CA ALA A 457 1.50 -31.54 -8.86
C ALA A 457 1.44 -30.32 -7.93
N PHE A 458 0.27 -29.71 -7.75
CA PHE A 458 0.09 -28.40 -7.13
C PHE A 458 -1.01 -28.43 -6.07
N TYR A 459 -0.72 -27.96 -4.87
CA TYR A 459 -1.60 -28.01 -3.71
C TYR A 459 -1.69 -26.62 -3.08
N TRP A 460 -2.92 -26.11 -2.97
CA TRP A 460 -3.22 -24.78 -2.46
C TRP A 460 -4.01 -24.92 -1.16
N MET A 461 -3.46 -24.44 -0.04
CA MET A 461 -4.01 -24.70 1.29
C MET A 461 -3.90 -23.48 2.21
N THR A 462 -4.79 -23.34 3.19
CA THR A 462 -4.73 -22.25 4.18
C THR A 462 -5.13 -22.76 5.56
N LEU A 463 -5.09 -21.90 6.56
CA LEU A 463 -5.42 -22.22 7.95
C LEU A 463 -6.65 -21.43 8.40
N ASP A 464 -7.60 -22.12 9.02
CA ASP A 464 -8.64 -21.51 9.85
C ASP A 464 -8.14 -21.50 11.29
N ILE A 465 -7.69 -20.33 11.76
CA ILE A 465 -7.18 -20.12 13.11
C ILE A 465 -8.18 -19.26 13.89
N ARG A 466 -8.37 -19.60 15.16
CA ARG A 466 -9.03 -18.75 16.14
C ARG A 466 -8.08 -18.54 17.30
N TYR A 467 -7.85 -17.28 17.63
CA TYR A 467 -7.17 -16.87 18.86
C TYR A 467 -8.24 -16.66 19.95
N PRO A 468 -7.87 -16.56 21.24
CA PRO A 468 -8.75 -15.97 22.22
C PRO A 468 -9.09 -14.54 21.78
N GLU A 469 -10.32 -14.11 22.01
CA GLU A 469 -10.68 -12.70 21.83
C GLU A 469 -9.70 -11.85 22.66
N SER A 470 -9.06 -10.87 22.01
CA SER A 470 -8.30 -9.86 22.74
C SER A 470 -9.23 -9.18 23.72
N GLU A 471 -8.82 -9.03 24.99
CA GLU A 471 -9.58 -8.22 25.94
C GLU A 471 -9.82 -6.85 25.31
N ASN A 472 -11.08 -6.51 25.03
CA ASN A 472 -11.43 -5.23 24.43
C ASN A 472 -11.15 -4.10 25.43
N ARG A 473 -10.06 -3.35 25.20
CA ARG A 473 -9.60 -2.28 26.08
C ARG A 473 -10.32 -1.01 25.69
N GLN A 474 -11.32 -0.63 26.49
CA GLN A 474 -12.12 0.58 26.32
C GLN A 474 -11.31 1.80 25.82
N PRO A 475 -11.91 2.69 25.00
CA PRO A 475 -11.21 3.87 24.50
C PRO A 475 -10.67 4.75 25.62
N ASP A 476 -9.60 5.49 25.31
CA ASP A 476 -9.10 6.53 26.20
C ASP A 476 -10.16 7.63 26.41
N MET A 477 -10.03 8.37 27.50
CA MET A 477 -10.92 9.50 27.82
C MET A 477 -10.86 10.55 26.70
N PRO A 478 -12.00 10.89 26.06
CA PRO A 478 -12.02 11.84 24.95
C PRO A 478 -11.48 13.22 25.32
N GLU A 479 -10.97 13.93 24.31
CA GLU A 479 -10.65 15.34 24.44
C GLU A 479 -11.88 16.13 24.93
N MET A 480 -11.63 17.17 25.72
CA MET A 480 -12.70 18.11 26.11
C MET A 480 -13.34 18.66 24.82
N PRO A 481 -14.68 18.58 24.65
CA PRO A 481 -15.31 18.99 23.41
C PRO A 481 -14.98 20.44 23.06
N ASP A 482 -14.54 20.66 21.83
CA ASP A 482 -14.17 21.98 21.31
C ASP A 482 -15.35 22.59 20.53
N GLY A 483 -15.69 23.84 20.84
CA GLY A 483 -16.83 24.56 20.29
C GLY A 483 -17.23 25.79 21.12
N PRO A 484 -18.34 26.45 20.77
CA PRO A 484 -18.68 27.75 21.35
C PRO A 484 -19.09 27.69 22.83
N ILE A 485 -18.41 28.45 23.69
CA ILE A 485 -18.72 28.53 25.14
C ILE A 485 -19.83 29.53 25.50
N ARG A 486 -20.37 30.27 24.52
CA ARG A 486 -21.47 31.24 24.70
C ARG A 486 -22.43 31.20 23.53
N GLY A 487 -23.73 31.30 23.79
CA GLY A 487 -24.77 31.24 22.78
C GLY A 487 -26.11 31.82 23.24
N TYR A 488 -27.15 31.57 22.44
CA TYR A 488 -28.52 32.01 22.69
C TYR A 488 -29.50 30.84 22.58
N VAL A 489 -30.68 30.96 23.20
CA VAL A 489 -31.72 29.92 23.07
C VAL A 489 -32.07 29.68 21.60
N ASN A 490 -32.30 28.41 21.25
CA ASN A 490 -32.56 27.93 19.88
C ASN A 490 -31.43 28.15 18.84
N TRP A 491 -30.26 28.62 19.26
CA TRP A 491 -29.09 28.66 18.39
C TRP A 491 -28.47 27.27 18.21
N ASP A 492 -28.03 26.98 16.99
CA ASP A 492 -27.39 25.73 16.59
C ASP A 492 -25.88 25.82 16.84
N ALA A 493 -25.38 25.01 17.78
CA ALA A 493 -23.97 25.01 18.17
C ALA A 493 -23.36 23.63 17.90
N CYS A 494 -22.33 23.60 17.06
CA CYS A 494 -21.56 22.40 16.71
C CYS A 494 -20.32 22.28 17.62
N TYR A 495 -20.03 21.06 18.06
CA TYR A 495 -18.87 20.70 18.86
C TYR A 495 -18.13 19.52 18.25
N THR A 496 -16.81 19.46 18.47
CA THR A 496 -15.95 18.37 17.97
C THR A 496 -15.13 17.75 19.10
N THR A 497 -14.76 16.48 18.96
CA THR A 497 -13.78 15.81 19.84
C THR A 497 -13.10 14.65 19.09
N SER A 498 -12.07 14.09 19.70
CA SER A 498 -11.32 12.90 19.27
C SER A 498 -10.89 12.09 20.49
N THR A 499 -10.63 10.81 20.29
CA THR A 499 -9.94 9.95 21.28
C THR A 499 -9.10 8.89 20.57
N THR A 500 -8.26 8.18 21.32
CA THR A 500 -7.55 6.99 20.87
C THR A 500 -8.13 5.74 21.50
N ASP A 501 -8.20 4.69 20.71
CA ASP A 501 -8.40 3.32 21.17
C ASP A 501 -7.06 2.55 21.11
N LYS A 502 -6.80 1.67 22.10
CA LYS A 502 -5.52 0.93 22.21
C LYS A 502 -5.48 -0.35 21.38
N ASP A 503 -6.64 -0.89 21.03
CA ASP A 503 -6.80 -2.01 20.10
C ASP A 503 -6.95 -1.50 18.65
N GLY A 504 -7.10 -0.18 18.48
CA GLY A 504 -7.22 0.47 17.17
C GLY A 504 -8.65 0.45 16.63
N ASP A 505 -9.60 0.03 17.45
CA ASP A 505 -11.01 -0.08 17.11
C ASP A 505 -11.62 1.28 16.68
N GLN A 506 -12.64 1.21 15.82
CA GLN A 506 -13.41 2.40 15.47
C GLN A 506 -14.22 2.88 16.67
N VAL A 507 -14.30 4.20 16.85
CA VAL A 507 -14.98 4.84 17.98
C VAL A 507 -16.15 5.69 17.52
N LYS A 508 -17.25 5.67 18.27
CA LYS A 508 -18.33 6.66 18.16
C LYS A 508 -18.43 7.46 19.46
N PHE A 509 -18.94 8.68 19.38
CA PHE A 509 -19.01 9.60 20.51
C PHE A 509 -20.45 9.83 20.93
N ILE A 510 -20.68 9.89 22.24
CA ILE A 510 -21.97 10.19 22.87
C ILE A 510 -21.80 11.47 23.67
N PHE A 511 -22.37 12.56 23.16
CA PHE A 511 -22.38 13.87 23.79
C PHE A 511 -23.52 13.94 24.82
N ASP A 512 -23.23 14.36 26.05
CA ASP A 512 -24.22 14.86 27.02
C ASP A 512 -24.20 16.39 26.98
N TRP A 513 -25.34 17.00 26.65
CA TRP A 513 -25.46 18.45 26.49
C TRP A 513 -25.72 19.21 27.79
N GLY A 514 -25.75 18.51 28.93
CA GLY A 514 -25.97 19.08 30.26
C GLY A 514 -27.41 19.52 30.54
N ASP A 515 -28.34 19.26 29.63
CA ASP A 515 -29.78 19.57 29.75
C ASP A 515 -30.67 18.31 29.82
N LYS A 516 -30.04 17.14 30.04
CA LYS A 516 -30.60 15.78 30.00
C LYS A 516 -30.92 15.24 28.60
N SER A 517 -30.45 15.89 27.54
CA SER A 517 -30.44 15.31 26.20
C SER A 517 -29.03 14.87 25.80
N THR A 518 -28.95 13.86 24.94
CA THR A 518 -27.71 13.33 24.39
C THR A 518 -27.76 13.24 22.86
N SER A 519 -26.60 13.11 22.22
CA SER A 519 -26.50 12.83 20.79
C SER A 519 -25.34 11.89 20.50
N GLU A 520 -25.53 10.96 19.56
CA GLU A 520 -24.50 10.02 19.12
C GLU A 520 -23.97 10.38 17.73
N THR A 521 -22.68 10.13 17.49
CA THR A 521 -22.06 10.18 16.16
C THR A 521 -22.11 8.82 15.47
N GLY A 522 -21.78 8.79 14.18
CA GLY A 522 -21.31 7.55 13.55
C GLY A 522 -19.96 7.10 14.11
N PHE A 523 -19.55 5.88 13.76
CA PHE A 523 -18.20 5.40 13.99
C PHE A 523 -17.20 6.14 13.09
N VAL A 524 -16.06 6.52 13.67
CA VAL A 524 -14.89 7.08 12.99
C VAL A 524 -13.64 6.29 13.39
N SER A 525 -12.52 6.50 12.69
CA SER A 525 -11.27 5.81 13.01
C SER A 525 -10.72 6.24 14.37
N SER A 526 -9.97 5.37 15.06
CA SER A 526 -9.17 5.79 16.23
C SER A 526 -8.30 7.01 15.87
N SER A 527 -8.24 8.01 16.75
CA SER A 527 -7.65 9.36 16.56
C SER A 527 -8.37 10.33 15.60
N GLU A 528 -9.42 9.90 14.89
CA GLU A 528 -10.20 10.78 14.01
C GLU A 528 -11.17 11.68 14.80
N LYS A 529 -11.48 12.88 14.27
CA LYS A 529 -12.42 13.81 14.89
C LYS A 529 -13.85 13.57 14.41
N ALA A 530 -14.77 13.48 15.35
CA ALA A 530 -16.20 13.49 15.08
C ALA A 530 -16.86 14.78 15.57
N SER A 531 -18.07 15.08 15.07
CA SER A 531 -18.83 16.27 15.43
C SER A 531 -20.31 15.98 15.71
N ALA A 532 -20.91 16.79 16.58
CA ALA A 532 -22.33 16.79 16.86
C ALA A 532 -22.81 18.22 17.16
N SER A 533 -24.08 18.50 16.88
CA SER A 533 -24.69 19.82 17.11
C SER A 533 -25.90 19.74 18.04
N HIS A 534 -26.16 20.82 18.79
CA HIS A 534 -27.30 20.92 19.70
C HIS A 534 -27.94 22.31 19.75
N ARG A 535 -29.18 22.38 20.28
CA ARG A 535 -29.97 23.61 20.45
C ARG A 535 -30.66 23.68 21.82
N TRP A 536 -30.03 24.38 22.76
CA TRP A 536 -30.62 24.60 24.09
C TRP A 536 -31.90 25.46 24.03
N GLN A 537 -32.96 24.93 24.64
CA GLN A 537 -34.30 25.55 24.66
C GLN A 537 -34.48 26.61 25.77
N ARG A 538 -33.56 26.67 26.74
CA ARG A 538 -33.64 27.57 27.90
C ARG A 538 -32.31 28.27 28.13
N SER A 539 -32.37 29.49 28.68
CA SER A 539 -31.17 30.19 29.14
C SER A 539 -30.61 29.55 30.41
N GLY A 540 -29.29 29.44 30.52
CA GLY A 540 -28.61 28.81 31.64
C GLY A 540 -27.14 28.53 31.32
N THR A 541 -26.42 27.95 32.28
CA THR A 541 -25.08 27.40 32.06
C THR A 541 -25.18 25.88 32.04
N TYR A 542 -24.77 25.28 30.93
CA TYR A 542 -24.76 23.85 30.69
C TYR A 542 -23.33 23.32 30.78
N ARG A 543 -23.19 22.02 31.10
CA ARG A 543 -21.90 21.33 31.17
C ARG A 543 -21.90 20.22 30.13
N VAL A 544 -21.21 20.44 29.02
CA VAL A 544 -21.14 19.49 27.92
C VAL A 544 -20.01 18.50 28.20
N GLY A 545 -20.32 17.21 28.15
CA GLY A 545 -19.35 16.12 28.30
C GLY A 545 -19.50 15.11 27.18
N VAL A 546 -18.46 14.30 26.95
CA VAL A 546 -18.48 13.25 25.93
C VAL A 546 -17.89 11.95 26.47
N ILE A 547 -18.52 10.81 26.15
CA ILE A 547 -17.88 9.49 26.22
C ILE A 547 -17.69 8.96 24.80
N ALA A 548 -16.68 8.12 24.60
CA ALA A 548 -16.52 7.31 23.41
C ALA A 548 -16.96 5.87 23.68
N LYS A 549 -17.44 5.20 22.63
CA LYS A 549 -17.76 3.77 22.62
C LYS A 549 -17.08 3.13 21.42
N ASP A 550 -16.32 2.06 21.64
CA ASP A 550 -15.65 1.32 20.56
C ASP A 550 -16.62 0.44 19.75
N SER A 551 -16.10 -0.18 18.69
CA SER A 551 -16.86 -1.04 17.77
C SER A 551 -17.29 -2.38 18.39
N LYS A 552 -16.65 -2.79 19.50
CA LYS A 552 -16.86 -4.05 20.24
C LYS A 552 -17.82 -3.89 21.42
N GLY A 553 -18.07 -2.66 21.86
CA GLY A 553 -19.08 -2.27 22.83
C GLY A 553 -18.59 -1.69 24.16
N ALA A 554 -17.28 -1.52 24.43
CA ALA A 554 -16.83 -0.90 25.67
C ALA A 554 -16.79 0.63 25.59
N GLU A 555 -16.82 1.29 26.76
CA GLU A 555 -17.09 2.72 26.91
C GLU A 555 -15.98 3.41 27.69
N SER A 556 -15.58 4.59 27.21
CA SER A 556 -14.53 5.39 27.84
C SER A 556 -15.00 6.06 29.14
N PRO A 557 -14.07 6.54 29.98
CA PRO A 557 -14.38 7.56 30.97
C PRO A 557 -14.91 8.83 30.27
N SER A 558 -15.73 9.62 30.97
CA SER A 558 -16.21 10.91 30.47
C SER A 558 -15.09 11.93 30.34
N SER A 559 -15.11 12.71 29.26
CA SER A 559 -14.24 13.86 29.03
C SER A 559 -14.30 14.88 30.18
N LYS A 560 -13.35 15.81 30.20
CA LYS A 560 -13.53 17.05 30.96
C LYS A 560 -14.78 17.79 30.45
N LEU A 561 -15.52 18.42 31.35
CA LEU A 561 -16.77 19.10 31.04
C LEU A 561 -16.54 20.54 30.56
N LEU A 562 -17.04 20.88 29.37
CA LEU A 562 -17.05 22.25 28.84
C LEU A 562 -18.25 23.03 29.41
N ALA A 563 -18.01 24.21 29.98
CA ALA A 563 -19.08 25.08 30.47
C ALA A 563 -19.59 26.03 29.36
N VAL A 564 -20.85 25.88 28.95
CA VAL A 564 -21.49 26.65 27.87
C VAL A 564 -22.59 27.55 28.45
N SER A 565 -22.54 28.86 28.19
CA SER A 565 -23.52 29.83 28.71
C SER A 565 -24.51 30.31 27.64
N ILE A 566 -25.79 30.02 27.83
CA ILE A 566 -26.88 30.31 26.89
C ILE A 566 -27.76 31.45 27.42
N SER A 567 -27.97 32.49 26.59
CA SER A 567 -28.74 33.68 26.93
C SER A 567 -30.13 33.73 26.25
N GLY A 568 -31.09 34.43 26.86
CA GLY A 568 -32.50 34.41 26.43
C GLY A 568 -32.82 35.12 25.10
N THR A 569 -32.01 36.10 24.67
CA THR A 569 -32.16 36.78 23.36
C THR A 569 -30.80 37.27 22.82
N PRO A 570 -30.53 37.14 21.51
CA PRO A 570 -29.43 37.86 20.85
C PRO A 570 -29.56 39.36 21.07
N ASN A 571 -28.46 40.07 21.37
CA ASN A 571 -28.48 41.53 21.46
C ASN A 571 -28.43 42.18 20.08
N SER A 572 -29.29 43.17 19.86
CA SER A 572 -29.43 43.93 18.62
C SER A 572 -29.38 45.41 18.98
N ALA A 573 -28.38 46.14 18.49
CA ALA A 573 -28.20 47.54 18.85
C ALA A 573 -29.45 48.42 18.57
N PRO A 574 -29.66 49.52 19.33
CA PRO A 574 -30.77 50.43 19.10
C PRO A 574 -30.80 51.00 17.68
N LYS A 575 -32.01 51.26 17.17
CA LYS A 575 -32.17 51.93 15.88
C LYS A 575 -31.50 53.31 15.88
N LYS A 576 -30.93 53.72 14.73
CA LYS A 576 -30.36 55.06 14.54
C LYS A 576 -31.34 56.14 15.04
N PRO A 577 -30.96 57.01 16.00
CA PRO A 577 -31.85 58.02 16.53
C PRO A 577 -32.25 59.07 15.50
N THR A 578 -33.40 59.70 15.72
CA THR A 578 -33.82 60.88 14.96
C THR A 578 -32.84 62.05 15.16
N ALA A 579 -32.75 62.96 14.19
CA ALA A 579 -31.99 64.20 14.34
C ALA A 579 -32.43 64.98 15.61
N PRO A 580 -31.51 65.53 16.41
CA PRO A 580 -31.85 66.27 17.63
C PRO A 580 -32.81 67.44 17.34
N ALA A 581 -33.98 67.43 17.96
CA ALA A 581 -34.97 68.50 17.85
C ALA A 581 -34.77 69.55 18.96
N GLY A 582 -34.57 70.81 18.57
CA GLY A 582 -34.37 71.96 19.45
C GLY A 582 -34.32 73.27 18.64
N THR A 583 -33.98 74.40 19.27
CA THR A 583 -33.89 75.69 18.57
C THR A 583 -32.73 75.72 17.56
N LYS A 584 -32.87 76.41 16.43
CA LYS A 584 -31.78 76.57 15.45
C LYS A 584 -30.92 77.82 15.69
N ASN A 585 -31.36 78.72 16.57
CA ASN A 585 -30.65 79.95 16.89
C ASN A 585 -30.67 80.21 18.41
N GLY A 586 -29.60 80.80 18.93
CA GLY A 586 -29.47 81.16 20.34
C GLY A 586 -28.41 82.23 20.60
N TYR A 587 -28.25 82.58 21.86
CA TYR A 587 -27.19 83.43 22.42
C TYR A 587 -26.28 82.63 23.36
N ALA A 588 -25.00 83.01 23.38
CA ALA A 588 -23.99 82.41 24.25
C ALA A 588 -24.34 82.56 25.74
N GLY A 589 -23.93 81.59 26.57
CA GLY A 589 -24.17 81.58 28.02
C GLY A 589 -25.59 81.19 28.45
N ARG A 590 -26.47 80.80 27.51
CA ARG A 590 -27.81 80.27 27.81
C ARG A 590 -27.89 78.77 27.54
N SER A 591 -28.75 78.09 28.28
CA SER A 591 -29.00 76.65 28.14
C SER A 591 -30.11 76.36 27.12
N TYR A 592 -29.91 75.36 26.26
CA TYR A 592 -30.90 74.92 25.29
C TYR A 592 -31.08 73.40 25.33
N THR A 593 -32.33 72.96 25.46
CA THR A 593 -32.70 71.54 25.52
C THR A 593 -32.91 70.97 24.12
N TYR A 594 -32.35 69.78 23.88
CA TYR A 594 -32.58 68.99 22.68
C TYR A 594 -33.25 67.66 23.04
N ALA A 595 -34.03 67.12 22.11
CA ALA A 595 -34.73 65.85 22.24
C ALA A 595 -34.46 64.94 21.04
N SER A 596 -34.34 63.63 21.26
CA SER A 596 -34.27 62.62 20.19
C SER A 596 -35.05 61.37 20.56
N TYR A 597 -35.37 60.55 19.55
CA TYR A 597 -36.10 59.31 19.66
C TYR A 597 -35.30 58.17 19.01
N SER A 598 -35.26 57.03 19.68
CA SER A 598 -34.79 55.73 19.21
C SER A 598 -35.62 54.63 19.87
N SER A 599 -35.59 53.44 19.30
CA SER A 599 -36.12 52.23 19.91
C SER A 599 -35.17 51.06 19.69
N ASP A 600 -35.04 50.26 20.74
CA ASP A 600 -34.30 49.01 20.76
C ASP A 600 -35.16 47.84 20.23
N PRO A 601 -34.64 46.97 19.32
CA PRO A 601 -35.36 45.81 18.80
C PRO A 601 -35.68 44.74 19.85
N ASN A 602 -34.81 44.54 20.85
CA ASN A 602 -35.02 43.62 21.96
C ASN A 602 -35.86 44.23 23.10
N ARG A 603 -36.16 45.54 23.00
CA ARG A 603 -36.84 46.37 24.01
C ARG A 603 -35.99 46.62 25.26
N ASP A 604 -34.67 46.51 25.15
CA ASP A 604 -33.75 46.90 26.21
C ASP A 604 -33.90 48.38 26.58
N GLN A 605 -33.46 48.75 27.79
CA GLN A 605 -33.41 50.17 28.14
C GLN A 605 -32.29 50.85 27.37
N ILE A 606 -32.52 52.08 26.90
CA ILE A 606 -31.56 52.85 26.12
C ILE A 606 -31.19 54.16 26.82
N CYS A 607 -29.92 54.54 26.73
CA CYS A 607 -29.44 55.89 27.05
C CYS A 607 -29.04 56.60 25.76
N TYR A 608 -29.05 57.93 25.76
CA TYR A 608 -28.70 58.76 24.61
C TYR A 608 -27.42 59.56 24.89
N THR A 609 -26.41 59.42 24.04
CA THR A 609 -25.19 60.24 24.06
C THR A 609 -25.33 61.35 23.03
N PHE A 610 -25.42 62.60 23.48
CA PHE A 610 -25.41 63.80 22.65
C PHE A 610 -23.98 64.31 22.50
N ASP A 611 -23.60 64.64 21.27
CA ASP A 611 -22.38 65.34 20.88
C ASP A 611 -22.80 66.75 20.47
N TRP A 612 -22.29 67.76 21.18
CA TRP A 612 -22.74 69.15 21.06
C TRP A 612 -21.99 69.95 19.99
N GLY A 613 -21.05 69.32 19.28
CA GLY A 613 -20.27 69.95 18.21
C GLY A 613 -19.22 70.97 18.65
N ASP A 614 -19.01 71.14 19.96
CA ASP A 614 -17.98 71.99 20.57
C ASP A 614 -16.85 71.19 21.25
N GLY A 615 -16.85 69.87 21.07
CA GLY A 615 -15.94 68.92 21.72
C GLY A 615 -16.47 68.32 23.03
N SER A 616 -17.60 68.81 23.54
CA SER A 616 -18.27 68.23 24.72
C SER A 616 -19.38 67.25 24.34
N THR A 617 -19.66 66.30 25.24
CA THR A 617 -20.76 65.35 25.11
C THR A 617 -21.58 65.29 26.40
N SER A 618 -22.80 64.75 26.34
CA SER A 618 -23.63 64.51 27.52
C SER A 618 -24.50 63.27 27.33
N GLN A 619 -24.72 62.52 28.40
CA GLN A 619 -25.54 61.31 28.39
C GLN A 619 -26.84 61.50 29.19
N THR A 620 -27.92 60.88 28.74
CA THR A 620 -29.12 60.69 29.56
C THR A 620 -28.94 59.47 30.47
N SER A 621 -29.76 59.35 31.51
CA SER A 621 -29.98 58.05 32.15
C SER A 621 -30.57 57.05 31.15
N TYR A 622 -30.49 55.75 31.48
CA TYR A 622 -31.25 54.71 30.79
C TYR A 622 -32.76 54.93 30.97
N ALA A 623 -33.52 54.72 29.91
CA ALA A 623 -34.98 54.78 29.88
C ALA A 623 -35.52 53.65 29.00
N ASN A 624 -36.80 53.29 29.17
CA ASN A 624 -37.42 52.23 28.36
C ASN A 624 -37.36 52.57 26.85
N SER A 625 -37.09 51.56 26.03
CA SER A 625 -37.10 51.64 24.56
C SER A 625 -38.34 52.37 24.03
N GLY A 626 -38.15 53.30 23.08
CA GLY A 626 -39.22 54.11 22.51
C GLY A 626 -39.56 55.39 23.30
N LEU A 627 -38.87 55.69 24.40
CA LEU A 627 -38.97 57.00 25.07
C LEU A 627 -37.94 57.99 24.51
N ARG A 628 -38.30 59.28 24.47
CA ARG A 628 -37.41 60.35 23.98
C ARG A 628 -36.35 60.71 25.01
N GLY A 629 -35.08 60.61 24.64
CA GLY A 629 -33.97 61.20 25.39
C GLY A 629 -33.99 62.72 25.30
N ARG A 630 -33.75 63.40 26.42
CA ARG A 630 -33.65 64.87 26.50
C ARG A 630 -32.49 65.29 27.39
N THR A 631 -31.73 66.28 26.95
CA THR A 631 -30.68 66.94 27.75
C THR A 631 -30.44 68.35 27.21
N SER A 632 -29.73 69.19 27.98
CA SER A 632 -29.52 70.61 27.69
C SER A 632 -28.04 70.98 27.75
N HIS A 633 -27.62 71.91 26.91
CA HIS A 633 -26.23 72.39 26.86
C HIS A 633 -26.12 73.91 26.81
N VAL A 634 -24.95 74.43 27.19
CA VAL A 634 -24.62 75.86 27.21
C VAL A 634 -23.34 76.10 26.39
N TRP A 635 -23.47 76.74 25.23
CA TRP A 635 -22.31 77.22 24.47
C TRP A 635 -21.83 78.55 25.04
N SER A 636 -20.57 78.61 25.47
CA SER A 636 -19.94 79.81 26.04
C SER A 636 -19.46 80.83 24.99
N ARG A 637 -19.30 80.40 23.73
CA ARG A 637 -18.79 81.21 22.62
C ARG A 637 -19.82 81.31 21.49
N PRO A 638 -19.87 82.43 20.74
CA PRO A 638 -20.57 82.49 19.46
C PRO A 638 -19.95 81.54 18.44
N GLY A 639 -20.78 80.91 17.61
CA GLY A 639 -20.35 79.89 16.64
C GLY A 639 -21.52 79.13 16.03
N SER A 640 -21.22 78.25 15.07
CA SER A 640 -22.19 77.32 14.50
C SER A 640 -21.81 75.90 14.89
N TYR A 641 -22.70 75.19 15.56
CA TYR A 641 -22.43 73.90 16.20
C TYR A 641 -23.35 72.82 15.65
N ARG A 642 -22.78 71.66 15.28
CA ARG A 642 -23.51 70.52 14.70
C ARG A 642 -23.78 69.48 15.77
N ILE A 643 -25.02 69.43 16.26
CA ILE A 643 -25.44 68.54 17.35
C ILE A 643 -25.91 67.21 16.75
N ARG A 644 -25.38 66.09 17.25
CA ARG A 644 -25.79 64.73 16.83
C ARG A 644 -25.94 63.83 18.05
N VAL A 645 -26.64 62.71 17.91
CA VAL A 645 -26.95 61.81 19.03
C VAL A 645 -26.88 60.34 18.63
N MET A 646 -26.41 59.51 19.55
CA MET A 646 -26.31 58.05 19.46
C MET A 646 -27.10 57.43 20.62
N ALA A 647 -27.70 56.26 20.42
CA ALA A 647 -28.35 55.50 21.50
C ALA A 647 -27.54 54.23 21.82
N THR A 648 -27.44 53.89 23.10
CA THR A 648 -26.75 52.70 23.60
C THR A 648 -27.72 51.90 24.48
N ASP A 649 -27.82 50.60 24.26
CA ASP A 649 -28.66 49.70 25.06
C ASP A 649 -28.00 49.32 26.40
N SER A 650 -28.81 48.85 27.35
CA SER A 650 -28.36 48.39 28.67
C SER A 650 -27.48 47.13 28.65
N ARG A 651 -27.29 46.51 27.48
CA ARG A 651 -26.38 45.38 27.21
C ARG A 651 -25.11 45.81 26.46
N GLY A 652 -24.92 47.12 26.25
CA GLY A 652 -23.70 47.76 25.76
C GLY A 652 -23.60 47.99 24.25
N ALA A 653 -24.55 47.56 23.42
CA ALA A 653 -24.46 47.83 21.98
C ALA A 653 -24.99 49.23 21.62
N SER A 654 -24.38 49.86 20.62
CA SER A 654 -24.62 51.27 20.28
C SER A 654 -25.06 51.43 18.82
N SER A 655 -25.97 52.37 18.58
CA SER A 655 -26.44 52.74 17.26
C SER A 655 -25.35 53.49 16.46
N SER A 656 -25.55 53.65 15.15
CA SER A 656 -24.90 54.75 14.44
C SER A 656 -25.38 56.11 14.96
N TRP A 657 -24.55 57.15 14.86
CA TRP A 657 -24.96 58.54 15.12
C TRP A 657 -26.10 59.00 14.20
N SER A 658 -26.98 59.86 14.73
CA SER A 658 -28.05 60.54 13.99
C SER A 658 -27.53 61.47 12.89
N GLU A 659 -28.45 61.94 12.03
CA GLU A 659 -28.20 63.19 11.30
C GLU A 659 -28.01 64.35 12.29
N ALA A 660 -27.18 65.32 11.90
CA ALA A 660 -26.83 66.45 12.76
C ALA A 660 -27.78 67.65 12.57
N THR A 661 -28.22 68.24 13.67
CA THR A 661 -28.96 69.52 13.69
C THR A 661 -28.00 70.65 14.02
N THR A 662 -27.96 71.68 13.19
CA THR A 662 -27.10 72.86 13.43
C THR A 662 -27.82 73.91 14.29
N ILE A 663 -27.12 74.44 15.29
CA ILE A 663 -27.49 75.66 16.02
C ILE A 663 -26.48 76.78 15.75
N THR A 664 -26.98 78.00 15.53
CA THR A 664 -26.17 79.21 15.45
C THR A 664 -26.27 79.99 16.76
N ILE A 665 -25.15 80.14 17.45
CA ILE A 665 -25.02 80.89 18.70
C ILE A 665 -24.42 82.26 18.40
N SER A 666 -25.14 83.31 18.77
CA SER A 666 -24.73 84.71 18.66
C SER A 666 -24.14 85.23 19.98
N ALA A 667 -23.37 86.31 19.92
CA ALA A 667 -23.00 87.06 21.12
C ALA A 667 -24.27 87.62 21.80
N GLY A 668 -24.36 87.49 23.12
CA GLY A 668 -25.43 88.13 23.88
C GLY A 668 -25.28 89.66 23.78
N ARG A 669 -26.37 90.39 23.54
CA ARG A 669 -26.36 91.85 23.64
C ARG A 669 -26.04 92.24 25.08
N SER A 670 -24.94 92.95 25.29
CA SER A 670 -24.74 93.72 26.51
C SER A 670 -25.83 94.80 26.59
N SER A 671 -26.49 94.90 27.73
CA SER A 671 -27.39 96.02 28.03
C SER A 671 -26.53 97.25 28.38
N SER A 672 -26.06 97.96 27.36
CA SER A 672 -25.37 99.23 27.54
C SER A 672 -26.34 100.31 28.02
N ASN A 673 -26.05 100.91 29.18
CA ASN A 673 -26.76 102.07 29.69
C ASN A 673 -26.69 103.24 28.71
N ALA A 674 -27.84 103.83 28.39
CA ALA A 674 -27.98 105.20 27.92
C ALA A 674 -29.25 105.79 28.55
N SER A 675 -29.13 106.98 29.13
CA SER A 675 -30.15 107.61 29.98
C SER A 675 -30.65 108.95 29.39
N PHE A 676 -31.71 109.49 30.00
CA PHE A 676 -32.38 110.78 29.72
C PHE A 676 -33.30 110.83 28.47
N ALA A 677 -34.46 111.53 28.46
CA ALA A 677 -35.09 112.41 29.47
C ALA A 677 -36.65 112.35 29.46
N LYS A 678 -37.29 112.84 30.53
CA LYS A 678 -38.75 113.09 30.65
C LYS A 678 -39.16 114.48 30.13
N LYS A 679 -40.41 114.63 29.66
CA LYS A 679 -41.44 115.68 29.99
C LYS A 679 -42.60 115.62 28.96
N THR A 680 -43.88 115.31 29.28
CA THR A 680 -44.98 116.06 29.97
C THR A 680 -45.54 117.24 29.14
N CYS A 681 -46.83 117.63 29.10
CA CYS A 681 -48.07 117.33 29.86
C CYS A 681 -49.31 117.91 29.05
N PRO A 682 -50.44 118.38 29.62
CA PRO A 682 -51.55 117.70 30.34
C PRO A 682 -52.99 118.11 29.85
N CYS A 683 -54.05 117.70 30.57
CA CYS A 683 -55.23 118.51 30.96
C CYS A 683 -55.93 117.79 32.15
N GLN A 684 -56.07 118.42 33.34
CA GLN A 684 -57.29 119.08 33.89
C GLN A 684 -58.47 118.15 34.24
N GLU A 685 -59.23 118.30 35.35
CA GLU A 685 -59.12 119.15 36.57
C GLU A 685 -60.11 118.67 37.67
N ARG A 686 -59.87 119.04 38.95
CA ARG A 686 -60.78 118.97 40.14
C ARG A 686 -61.08 117.56 40.72
N SER A 687 -61.31 117.42 42.03
CA SER A 687 -61.31 118.37 43.16
C SER A 687 -60.64 117.75 44.39
#